data_AF-A0A3D3JIK2-F1
#
_entry.id   AF-A0A3D3JIK2-F1
#
_cell.length_a   1.000
_cell.length_b   1.000
_cell.length_c   1.000
_cell.angle_alpha   90.00
_cell.angle_beta   90.00
_cell.angle_gamma   90.00
#
_symmetry.space_group_name_H-M   'P 1'
#
loop_
_entity.id
_entity.type
_entity.pdbx_description
1 polymer ?
#
loop_
_entity_poly.entity_id
_entity_poly.type
_entity_poly.pdbx_seq_one_letter_code
_entity_poly.pdbx_strand_id
1 'polypeptide(L)'
;MRLLRQYFGPENMYMTFAPHRSFGNRWERLTPSLFLVVILLLLSTTNNVVKGQTPRQPNVRQVAHGLRIPWDLVWGPEESIWFTERGGKIRRYSLSDSSLRTLYEFKDSLFLQHESGLLGMALHPSFPDSSFVYVAASMRDVDDVPCLRILRFEYEHTADTLLRSHTIFTHKPVTDFHLGCRLGFLPDGTLLATMGDAPVFGLVQDDNSSYGKVIRIHSDGSIPVDNPVTGSPMYTKGHRNVQGLAILPNGTVFTGEHGNVIEDEINVLIKGRNYGWPWIEGPCDTPEELDSCAKYDMTNPLWSTGDYTIALSGLAYYGSDRYPELRNSLLSTTLKGAHLLQLTLNEGLDTVTYLTRHTSGVFGRLRDVLVSPDGRVFICTSNYDQSGYFPFPKEYDDRILELSFVEASGTAAVRFESDTLRFACRPNDIDTAFAYITNTSEIAYEILAVYQITPNAKHQPLEYRWPYTIYPGRTELVPFRYSPTSEGEDTTTIQFQFSNGHISVHNMLCLGTTKVGRITPISDTVHVVEDTTSTVLFINDGTDTIEVRDVIVSDSLQAEIIAVDGNKLAPGDTIRITIRYRDPNQDSVAIIVTVRTTADKSASAVVERVVVTSVMESTSSLSPYIRPVPLEGETFAVYGLPWDGTTTYSVVDITGRIHFSSSAESREGHVIGSIPYSTAVRGLCFLRLTGSDGQTVIIATPVAR
;
A
#
# COMPACT_ATOMS: atom_id res chain seq x y z
N MET A 1 -9.49 -11.74 29.57
CA MET A 1 -10.19 -11.02 30.66
C MET A 1 -9.79 -9.55 30.85
N ARG A 2 -8.58 -9.06 30.49
CA ARG A 2 -8.32 -7.59 30.49
C ARG A 2 -9.09 -6.81 29.41
N LEU A 3 -9.54 -7.47 28.34
CA LEU A 3 -10.32 -6.91 27.22
C LEU A 3 -11.84 -6.76 27.44
N LEU A 4 -12.36 -7.00 28.64
CA LEU A 4 -13.82 -6.97 28.91
C LEU A 4 -14.27 -5.82 29.85
N ARG A 5 -13.39 -4.87 30.17
CA ARG A 5 -13.71 -3.74 31.07
C ARG A 5 -14.19 -2.46 30.39
N GLN A 6 -14.16 -2.39 29.06
CA GLN A 6 -14.42 -1.14 28.32
C GLN A 6 -15.89 -0.95 27.90
N TYR A 7 -16.76 -1.92 28.16
CA TYR A 7 -18.18 -1.91 27.74
C TYR A 7 -19.20 -1.63 28.85
N PHE A 8 -18.78 -1.50 30.11
CA PHE A 8 -19.67 -1.19 31.23
C PHE A 8 -19.05 -0.17 32.17
N GLY A 9 -19.75 0.96 32.38
CA GLY A 9 -19.35 2.02 33.31
C GLY A 9 -19.36 1.59 34.79
N PRO A 10 -18.81 2.41 35.69
CA PRO A 10 -18.36 1.98 37.02
C PRO A 10 -19.46 1.83 38.10
N GLU A 11 -20.75 1.77 37.73
CA GLU A 11 -21.84 1.56 38.68
C GLU A 11 -22.48 0.17 38.49
N ASN A 12 -22.51 -0.60 39.60
CA ASN A 12 -22.99 -1.99 39.78
C ASN A 12 -21.91 -3.10 39.75
N MET A 13 -20.98 -3.07 40.71
CA MET A 13 -20.14 -4.25 41.02
C MET A 13 -19.93 -4.49 42.53
N TYR A 14 -21.03 -4.62 43.28
CA TYR A 14 -21.02 -5.22 44.62
C TYR A 14 -22.21 -6.16 44.84
N MET A 15 -21.95 -7.47 44.75
CA MET A 15 -22.63 -8.45 45.60
C MET A 15 -21.76 -9.71 45.75
N THR A 16 -21.12 -9.82 46.90
CA THR A 16 -20.40 -11.01 47.36
C THR A 16 -21.38 -12.11 47.74
N PHE A 17 -21.25 -13.30 47.15
CA PHE A 17 -21.96 -14.49 47.62
C PHE A 17 -21.10 -15.29 48.61
N ALA A 18 -21.44 -15.18 49.88
CA ALA A 18 -21.03 -16.15 50.90
C ALA A 18 -22.05 -17.32 50.94
N PRO A 19 -21.61 -18.59 51.16
CA PRO A 19 -22.52 -19.73 51.10
C PRO A 19 -23.14 -20.07 52.46
N HIS A 20 -24.46 -19.99 52.60
CA HIS A 20 -25.16 -20.82 53.61
C HIS A 20 -26.67 -21.03 53.38
N ARG A 21 -27.06 -22.32 53.48
CA ARG A 21 -28.33 -22.88 54.02
C ARG A 21 -29.68 -22.57 53.31
N SER A 22 -30.08 -23.55 52.50
CA SER A 22 -31.38 -24.26 52.56
C SER A 22 -32.69 -23.46 52.67
N PHE A 23 -33.45 -23.43 51.57
CA PHE A 23 -34.92 -23.52 51.59
C PHE A 23 -35.40 -24.38 50.41
N GLY A 24 -36.48 -25.16 50.62
CA GLY A 24 -36.84 -26.28 49.73
C GLY A 24 -37.99 -26.04 48.74
N ASN A 25 -38.01 -26.88 47.71
CA ASN A 25 -39.12 -27.32 46.85
C ASN A 25 -40.40 -26.46 46.79
N ARG A 26 -40.61 -25.72 45.69
CA ARG A 26 -41.97 -25.35 45.21
C ARG A 26 -42.06 -24.88 43.74
N TRP A 27 -41.50 -25.63 42.79
CA TRP A 27 -41.71 -25.40 41.34
C TRP A 27 -41.94 -26.72 40.58
N GLU A 28 -43.05 -27.40 40.89
CA GLU A 28 -43.66 -28.35 39.95
C GLU A 28 -44.90 -27.72 39.31
N ARG A 29 -45.18 -28.09 38.05
CA ARG A 29 -46.36 -27.70 37.25
C ARG A 29 -46.33 -26.31 36.59
N LEU A 30 -45.29 -26.04 35.79
CA LEU A 30 -45.52 -25.41 34.49
C LEU A 30 -45.90 -26.52 33.50
N THR A 31 -47.08 -26.43 32.87
CA THR A 31 -47.55 -27.43 31.91
C THR A 31 -46.74 -27.37 30.61
N PRO A 32 -46.50 -28.51 29.91
CA PRO A 32 -45.74 -28.52 28.66
C PRO A 32 -46.25 -27.54 27.60
N SER A 33 -47.58 -27.30 27.59
CA SER A 33 -48.26 -26.34 26.72
C SER A 33 -47.74 -24.91 26.89
N LEU A 34 -47.42 -24.46 28.11
CA LEU A 34 -46.91 -23.11 28.35
C LEU A 34 -45.46 -22.96 27.86
N PHE A 35 -44.66 -24.01 28.02
CA PHE A 35 -43.29 -24.07 27.50
C PHE A 35 -43.29 -24.05 25.96
N LEU A 36 -44.22 -24.76 25.32
CA LEU A 36 -44.39 -24.74 23.86
C LEU A 36 -44.83 -23.36 23.34
N VAL A 37 -45.73 -22.67 24.04
CA VAL A 37 -46.16 -21.30 23.66
C VAL A 37 -45.02 -20.29 23.80
N VAL A 38 -44.21 -20.38 24.86
CA VAL A 38 -43.01 -19.52 25.01
C VAL A 38 -41.97 -19.82 23.93
N ILE A 39 -41.73 -21.09 23.59
CA ILE A 39 -40.85 -21.47 22.47
C ILE A 39 -41.39 -20.98 21.13
N LEU A 40 -42.70 -21.10 20.86
CA LEU A 40 -43.32 -20.60 19.63
C LEU A 40 -43.29 -19.06 19.53
N LEU A 41 -43.45 -18.35 20.65
CA LEU A 41 -43.28 -16.90 20.69
C LEU A 41 -41.82 -16.50 20.41
N LEU A 42 -40.85 -17.17 21.05
CA LEU A 42 -39.42 -16.95 20.79
C LEU A 42 -39.03 -17.25 19.33
N LEU A 43 -39.58 -18.32 18.74
CA LEU A 43 -39.41 -18.66 17.32
C LEU A 43 -40.13 -17.68 16.37
N SER A 44 -41.21 -17.04 16.81
CA SER A 44 -41.90 -16.01 16.03
C SER A 44 -41.14 -14.68 16.00
N THR A 45 -40.40 -14.36 17.07
CA THR A 45 -39.56 -13.15 17.12
C THR A 45 -38.22 -13.27 16.40
N THR A 46 -37.71 -14.48 16.17
CA THR A 46 -36.43 -14.70 15.44
C THR A 46 -36.55 -14.63 13.91
N ASN A 47 -37.75 -14.59 13.35
CA ASN A 47 -37.97 -14.50 11.91
C ASN A 47 -38.10 -13.06 11.37
N ASN A 48 -38.03 -12.04 12.22
CA ASN A 48 -37.63 -10.71 11.79
C ASN A 48 -36.11 -10.65 11.63
N VAL A 49 -35.60 -11.48 10.71
CA VAL A 49 -34.38 -11.15 9.99
C VAL A 49 -34.70 -9.88 9.23
N VAL A 50 -34.33 -8.73 9.81
CA VAL A 50 -34.06 -7.52 9.02
C VAL A 50 -33.20 -8.02 7.87
N LYS A 51 -33.64 -7.80 6.63
CA LYS A 51 -32.80 -8.05 5.46
C LYS A 51 -31.59 -7.13 5.59
N GLY A 52 -30.56 -7.63 6.25
CA GLY A 52 -29.25 -7.00 6.27
C GLY A 52 -28.86 -6.88 4.80
N GLN A 53 -28.71 -5.64 4.35
CA GLN A 53 -28.24 -5.40 2.99
C GLN A 53 -26.91 -6.13 2.85
N THR A 54 -26.82 -7.01 1.85
CA THR A 54 -25.61 -7.77 1.57
C THR A 54 -24.46 -6.77 1.46
N PRO A 55 -23.33 -6.94 2.19
CA PRO A 55 -22.27 -5.95 2.20
C PRO A 55 -21.80 -5.62 0.78
N ARG A 56 -22.09 -4.39 0.35
CA ARG A 56 -21.70 -3.87 -0.95
C ARG A 56 -20.19 -3.61 -0.93
N GLN A 57 -19.52 -3.95 -2.02
CA GLN A 57 -18.05 -3.86 -2.12
C GLN A 57 -17.65 -2.72 -3.08
N PRO A 58 -16.51 -2.04 -2.83
CA PRO A 58 -16.01 -1.00 -3.71
C PRO A 58 -15.47 -1.61 -5.02
N ASN A 59 -16.29 -1.55 -6.07
CA ASN A 59 -15.89 -1.78 -7.46
C ASN A 59 -15.27 -0.50 -8.04
N VAL A 60 -14.19 -0.64 -8.81
CA VAL A 60 -13.34 0.48 -9.24
C VAL A 60 -13.30 0.63 -10.75
N ARG A 61 -13.45 1.86 -11.23
CA ARG A 61 -13.32 2.24 -12.64
C ARG A 61 -12.18 3.24 -12.81
N GLN A 62 -11.27 3.01 -13.75
CA GLN A 62 -10.25 4.01 -14.10
C GLN A 62 -10.90 5.18 -14.86
N VAL A 63 -10.57 6.40 -14.45
CA VAL A 63 -11.05 7.66 -15.07
C VAL A 63 -9.93 8.28 -15.88
N ALA A 64 -8.78 8.54 -15.26
CA ALA A 64 -7.59 9.08 -15.90
C ALA A 64 -6.34 8.31 -15.45
N HIS A 65 -5.30 8.33 -16.28
CA HIS A 65 -4.03 7.63 -16.05
C HIS A 65 -2.87 8.38 -16.72
N GLY A 66 -1.63 7.99 -16.43
CA GLY A 66 -0.42 8.69 -16.91
C GLY A 66 -0.30 10.10 -16.32
N LEU A 67 -0.81 10.31 -15.11
CA LEU A 67 -0.72 11.56 -14.37
C LEU A 67 0.62 11.65 -13.62
N ARG A 68 0.94 12.83 -13.08
CA ARG A 68 2.16 13.05 -12.30
C ARG A 68 1.84 13.68 -10.95
N ILE A 69 1.55 12.82 -9.96
CA ILE A 69 1.18 13.21 -8.60
C ILE A 69 0.00 14.22 -8.63
N PRO A 70 -1.20 13.80 -9.08
CA PRO A 70 -2.43 14.58 -8.93
C PRO A 70 -2.67 14.85 -7.44
N TRP A 71 -2.65 16.10 -7.01
CA TRP A 71 -2.51 16.47 -5.60
C TRP A 71 -3.83 16.85 -4.93
N ASP A 72 -4.68 17.63 -5.60
CA ASP A 72 -6.03 18.02 -5.14
C ASP A 72 -7.04 17.84 -6.28
N LEU A 73 -8.23 17.32 -5.96
CA LEU A 73 -9.33 17.08 -6.89
C LEU A 73 -10.54 17.94 -6.49
N VAL A 74 -11.01 18.79 -7.40
CA VAL A 74 -12.21 19.62 -7.19
C VAL A 74 -13.24 19.34 -8.27
N TRP A 75 -14.50 19.20 -7.86
CA TRP A 75 -15.61 19.07 -8.79
C TRP A 75 -15.91 20.43 -9.44
N GLY A 76 -15.83 20.48 -10.77
CA GLY A 76 -16.15 21.66 -11.58
C GLY A 76 -17.47 21.54 -12.33
N PRO A 77 -17.81 22.54 -13.16
CA PRO A 77 -18.99 22.47 -14.03
C PRO A 77 -18.84 21.37 -15.10
N GLU A 78 -19.91 21.10 -15.85
CA GLU A 78 -19.91 20.19 -17.01
C GLU A 78 -19.47 18.74 -16.69
N GLU A 79 -19.73 18.27 -15.46
CA GLU A 79 -19.24 16.99 -14.94
C GLU A 79 -17.72 16.80 -15.13
N SER A 80 -16.95 17.83 -14.77
CA SER A 80 -15.49 17.79 -14.86
C SER A 80 -14.80 17.72 -13.50
N ILE A 81 -13.71 16.94 -13.43
CA ILE A 81 -12.78 16.92 -12.30
C ILE A 81 -11.63 17.84 -12.65
N TRP A 82 -11.48 18.91 -11.89
CA TRP A 82 -10.35 19.83 -11.97
C TRP A 82 -9.30 19.38 -10.95
N PHE A 83 -8.03 19.43 -11.31
CA PHE A 83 -6.99 19.00 -10.41
C PHE A 83 -5.64 19.67 -10.65
N THR A 84 -4.85 19.72 -9.60
CA THR A 84 -3.43 20.08 -9.66
C THR A 84 -2.60 18.82 -9.83
N GLU A 85 -1.55 18.89 -10.65
CA GLU A 85 -0.44 17.94 -10.62
C GLU A 85 0.75 18.62 -10.00
N ARG A 86 1.38 17.96 -9.02
CA ARG A 86 2.44 18.54 -8.20
C ARG A 86 3.59 19.13 -9.01
N GLY A 87 3.89 18.54 -10.17
CA GLY A 87 4.90 19.02 -11.12
C GLY A 87 4.59 20.36 -11.82
N GLY A 88 3.42 20.97 -11.59
CA GLY A 88 3.10 22.32 -12.08
C GLY A 88 2.04 22.42 -13.17
N LYS A 89 1.09 21.47 -13.25
CA LYS A 89 -0.02 21.53 -14.20
C LYS A 89 -1.34 21.71 -13.46
N ILE A 90 -2.19 22.62 -13.94
CA ILE A 90 -3.61 22.65 -13.59
C ILE A 90 -4.35 21.99 -14.73
N ARG A 91 -5.07 20.91 -14.45
CA ARG A 91 -5.71 20.04 -15.45
C ARG A 91 -7.20 19.89 -15.19
N ARG A 92 -7.94 19.55 -16.25
CA ARG A 92 -9.38 19.29 -16.24
C ARG A 92 -9.63 17.98 -16.98
N TYR A 93 -10.31 17.05 -16.33
CA TYR A 93 -10.84 15.84 -16.95
C TYR A 93 -12.36 15.95 -17.06
N SER A 94 -12.91 15.86 -18.26
CA SER A 94 -14.36 15.87 -18.50
C SER A 94 -14.89 14.43 -18.51
N LEU A 95 -15.87 14.12 -17.65
CA LEU A 95 -16.50 12.78 -17.62
C LEU A 95 -17.47 12.58 -18.80
N SER A 96 -17.90 13.66 -19.47
CA SER A 96 -18.87 13.61 -20.57
C SER A 96 -18.27 13.11 -21.89
N ASP A 97 -17.02 13.50 -22.19
CA ASP A 97 -16.30 13.15 -23.42
C ASP A 97 -14.98 12.40 -23.15
N SER A 98 -14.67 12.12 -21.87
CA SER A 98 -13.42 11.49 -21.41
C SER A 98 -12.14 12.25 -21.80
N SER A 99 -12.24 13.56 -22.07
CA SER A 99 -11.09 14.38 -22.48
C SER A 99 -10.29 14.91 -21.28
N LEU A 100 -8.96 14.92 -21.41
CA LEU A 100 -8.02 15.47 -20.43
C LEU A 100 -7.31 16.70 -21.02
N ARG A 101 -7.49 17.85 -20.38
CA ARG A 101 -6.95 19.14 -20.83
C ARG A 101 -6.01 19.73 -19.79
N THR A 102 -4.98 20.44 -20.24
CA THR A 102 -4.11 21.28 -19.40
C THR A 102 -4.62 22.72 -19.51
N LEU A 103 -5.12 23.27 -18.41
CA LEU A 103 -5.62 24.64 -18.34
C LEU A 103 -4.49 25.66 -18.07
N TYR A 104 -3.42 25.20 -17.41
CA TYR A 104 -2.22 25.99 -17.13
C TYR A 104 -1.02 25.08 -16.88
N GLU A 105 0.18 25.53 -17.27
CA GLU A 105 1.46 24.87 -16.99
C GLU A 105 2.49 25.90 -16.54
N PHE A 106 3.04 25.72 -15.34
CA PHE A 106 4.14 26.52 -14.81
C PHE A 106 5.43 26.16 -15.54
N LYS A 107 6.21 27.17 -15.94
CA LYS A 107 7.43 26.95 -16.76
C LYS A 107 8.69 26.77 -15.91
N ASP A 108 9.12 27.81 -15.17
CA ASP A 108 10.45 27.78 -14.51
C ASP A 108 10.47 28.35 -13.07
N SER A 109 9.33 28.39 -12.36
CA SER A 109 9.18 29.15 -11.09
C SER A 109 8.72 28.36 -9.87
N LEU A 110 8.51 27.04 -10.00
CA LEU A 110 8.10 26.19 -8.87
C LEU A 110 9.30 25.66 -8.10
N PHE A 111 9.17 25.62 -6.78
CA PHE A 111 10.08 24.92 -5.89
C PHE A 111 9.63 23.46 -5.78
N LEU A 112 10.33 22.55 -6.47
CA LEU A 112 9.99 21.12 -6.58
C LEU A 112 11.00 20.26 -5.80
N GLN A 113 10.85 20.21 -4.47
CA GLN A 113 11.64 19.36 -3.56
C GLN A 113 10.73 18.70 -2.52
N HIS A 114 11.03 17.46 -2.13
CA HIS A 114 10.32 16.62 -1.14
C HIS A 114 8.78 16.60 -1.20
N GLU A 115 8.06 17.47 -0.46
CA GLU A 115 6.59 17.61 -0.51
C GLU A 115 6.12 18.79 -1.39
N SER A 116 7.02 19.71 -1.74
CA SER A 116 6.78 20.98 -2.43
C SER A 116 6.34 20.83 -3.89
N GLY A 117 5.52 21.78 -4.35
CA GLY A 117 5.15 21.95 -5.75
C GLY A 117 3.82 22.68 -5.90
N LEU A 118 3.00 22.23 -6.86
CA LEU A 118 1.61 22.65 -6.96
C LEU A 118 0.76 21.79 -6.01
N LEU A 119 0.05 22.42 -5.06
CA LEU A 119 -0.64 21.75 -3.96
C LEU A 119 -2.16 21.93 -4.10
N GLY A 120 -2.85 22.39 -3.05
CA GLY A 120 -4.30 22.48 -3.04
C GLY A 120 -4.89 23.46 -4.06
N MET A 121 -6.16 23.23 -4.45
CA MET A 121 -6.94 24.13 -5.28
C MET A 121 -8.38 24.30 -4.80
N ALA A 122 -9.00 25.42 -5.17
CA ALA A 122 -10.43 25.65 -4.96
C ALA A 122 -11.02 26.47 -6.12
N LEU A 123 -12.25 26.18 -6.51
CA LEU A 123 -13.05 27.08 -7.36
C LEU A 123 -13.77 28.10 -6.46
N HIS A 124 -14.05 29.30 -6.97
CA HIS A 124 -14.89 30.26 -6.23
C HIS A 124 -16.28 29.68 -5.95
N PRO A 125 -16.93 29.94 -4.79
CA PRO A 125 -18.25 29.36 -4.48
C PRO A 125 -19.37 29.68 -5.48
N SER A 126 -19.21 30.78 -6.21
CA SER A 126 -20.11 31.22 -7.29
C SER A 126 -19.52 31.02 -8.69
N PHE A 127 -18.65 30.03 -8.89
CA PHE A 127 -18.18 29.63 -10.22
C PHE A 127 -19.35 29.00 -11.00
N PRO A 128 -19.58 29.34 -12.29
CA PRO A 128 -18.72 30.11 -13.19
C PRO A 128 -18.86 31.64 -13.10
N ASP A 129 -19.94 32.19 -12.52
CA ASP A 129 -20.24 33.64 -12.48
C ASP A 129 -19.08 34.48 -11.93
N SER A 130 -18.41 33.97 -10.90
CA SER A 130 -17.08 34.42 -10.48
C SER A 130 -16.07 33.40 -10.99
N SER A 131 -15.40 33.73 -12.09
CA SER A 131 -14.51 32.83 -12.82
C SER A 131 -13.12 32.72 -12.18
N PHE A 132 -13.03 32.76 -10.85
CA PHE A 132 -11.76 32.67 -10.12
C PHE A 132 -11.44 31.24 -9.67
N VAL A 133 -10.18 30.86 -9.86
CA VAL A 133 -9.60 29.58 -9.42
C VAL A 133 -8.42 29.86 -8.50
N TYR A 134 -8.38 29.22 -7.36
CA TYR A 134 -7.39 29.40 -6.30
C TYR A 134 -6.48 28.19 -6.28
N VAL A 135 -5.16 28.40 -6.23
CA VAL A 135 -4.17 27.31 -6.21
C VAL A 135 -3.00 27.66 -5.30
N ALA A 136 -2.58 26.70 -4.48
CA ALA A 136 -1.38 26.76 -3.67
C ALA A 136 -0.14 26.32 -4.47
N ALA A 137 0.93 27.11 -4.43
CA ALA A 137 2.17 26.84 -5.15
C ALA A 137 3.41 27.14 -4.29
N SER A 138 4.29 26.14 -4.14
CA SER A 138 5.65 26.33 -3.65
C SER A 138 6.51 27.01 -4.72
N MET A 139 7.11 28.15 -4.40
CA MET A 139 7.87 29.00 -5.33
C MET A 139 9.12 29.55 -4.64
N ARG A 140 10.07 30.07 -5.41
CA ARG A 140 11.18 30.89 -4.88
C ARG A 140 10.81 32.37 -4.96
N ASP A 141 11.02 33.11 -3.88
CA ASP A 141 10.78 34.56 -3.83
C ASP A 141 11.97 35.34 -4.43
N VAL A 142 11.88 36.68 -4.46
CA VAL A 142 12.91 37.55 -5.09
C VAL A 142 14.33 37.31 -4.54
N ASP A 143 14.46 36.95 -3.27
CA ASP A 143 15.73 36.66 -2.58
C ASP A 143 16.14 35.17 -2.64
N ASP A 144 15.57 34.40 -3.57
CA ASP A 144 15.71 32.93 -3.71
C ASP A 144 15.24 32.09 -2.50
N VAL A 145 14.55 32.73 -1.55
CA VAL A 145 13.96 32.06 -0.37
C VAL A 145 12.72 31.27 -0.80
N PRO A 146 12.61 29.96 -0.47
CA PRO A 146 11.39 29.21 -0.71
C PRO A 146 10.18 29.81 0.04
N CYS A 147 9.06 29.91 -0.65
CA CYS A 147 7.79 30.40 -0.13
C CYS A 147 6.63 29.54 -0.66
N LEU A 148 5.52 29.54 0.07
CA LEU A 148 4.27 28.93 -0.33
C LEU A 148 3.27 30.06 -0.60
N ARG A 149 2.74 30.12 -1.82
CA ARG A 149 1.84 31.19 -2.26
C ARG A 149 0.46 30.64 -2.55
N ILE A 150 -0.58 31.35 -2.11
CA ILE A 150 -1.94 31.17 -2.62
C ILE A 150 -2.10 32.12 -3.79
N LEU A 151 -2.39 31.56 -4.97
CA LEU A 151 -2.53 32.26 -6.23
C LEU A 151 -4.00 32.23 -6.67
N ARG A 152 -4.55 33.39 -7.07
CA ARG A 152 -5.84 33.49 -7.73
C ARG A 152 -5.64 33.67 -9.23
N PHE A 153 -6.16 32.75 -10.01
CA PHE A 153 -6.25 32.78 -11.47
C PHE A 153 -7.65 33.24 -11.90
N GLU A 154 -7.75 33.81 -13.09
CA GLU A 154 -9.01 34.06 -13.80
C GLU A 154 -9.14 33.02 -14.93
N TYR A 155 -10.32 32.42 -15.07
CA TYR A 155 -10.61 31.40 -16.09
C TYR A 155 -11.34 32.02 -17.29
N GLU A 156 -10.76 31.88 -18.48
CA GLU A 156 -11.35 32.37 -19.72
C GLU A 156 -12.15 31.26 -20.40
N HIS A 157 -13.47 31.24 -20.17
CA HIS A 157 -14.39 30.20 -20.67
C HIS A 157 -14.28 29.90 -22.17
N THR A 158 -14.10 30.94 -22.99
CA THR A 158 -14.05 30.80 -24.46
C THR A 158 -12.76 30.13 -24.94
N ALA A 159 -11.65 30.39 -24.26
CA ALA A 159 -10.33 29.83 -24.59
C ALA A 159 -10.00 28.54 -23.82
N ASP A 160 -10.82 28.18 -22.81
CA ASP A 160 -10.64 27.02 -21.92
C ASP A 160 -9.24 27.00 -21.27
N THR A 161 -8.86 28.13 -20.68
CA THR A 161 -7.52 28.35 -20.13
C THR A 161 -7.55 29.25 -18.90
N LEU A 162 -6.51 29.17 -18.07
CA LEU A 162 -6.32 30.08 -16.95
C LEU A 162 -5.35 31.21 -17.33
N LEU A 163 -5.78 32.44 -17.09
CA LEU A 163 -5.02 33.66 -17.33
C LEU A 163 -3.99 33.91 -16.22
N ARG A 164 -3.27 35.04 -16.31
CA ARG A 164 -2.20 35.39 -15.37
C ARG A 164 -2.71 35.46 -13.92
N SER A 165 -2.07 34.72 -13.02
CA SER A 165 -2.43 34.73 -11.61
C SER A 165 -1.97 35.97 -10.84
N HIS A 166 -2.59 36.18 -9.67
CA HIS A 166 -2.21 37.14 -8.65
C HIS A 166 -1.98 36.43 -7.31
N THR A 167 -0.90 36.75 -6.60
CA THR A 167 -0.65 36.22 -5.25
C THR A 167 -1.52 36.94 -4.23
N ILE A 168 -2.42 36.22 -3.56
CA ILE A 168 -3.30 36.76 -2.50
C ILE A 168 -2.78 36.49 -1.09
N PHE A 169 -1.89 35.49 -0.93
CA PHE A 169 -1.24 35.19 0.34
C PHE A 169 0.15 34.58 0.09
N THR A 170 1.12 34.90 0.96
CA THR A 170 2.47 34.35 0.93
C THR A 170 2.89 33.90 2.32
N HIS A 171 3.07 32.60 2.50
CA HIS A 171 3.73 32.01 3.65
C HIS A 171 5.24 31.89 3.33
N LYS A 172 6.11 32.51 4.16
CA LYS A 172 7.57 32.46 3.97
C LYS A 172 8.34 32.77 5.27
N PRO A 173 9.58 32.27 5.41
CA PRO A 173 10.20 31.20 4.61
C PRO A 173 9.49 29.85 4.80
N VAL A 174 9.53 28.96 3.81
CA VAL A 174 9.13 27.55 3.99
C VAL A 174 10.31 26.63 3.73
N THR A 175 10.22 25.40 4.21
CA THR A 175 11.11 24.30 3.84
C THR A 175 10.46 23.49 2.71
N ASP A 176 11.02 22.33 2.40
CA ASP A 176 10.51 21.38 1.42
C ASP A 176 9.58 20.28 1.99
N PHE A 177 9.24 20.37 3.28
CA PHE A 177 8.37 19.42 3.99
C PHE A 177 7.46 20.15 5.00
N HIS A 178 6.32 19.55 5.30
CA HIS A 178 5.27 20.10 6.17
C HIS A 178 4.71 21.43 5.69
N LEU A 179 4.22 21.41 4.44
CA LEU A 179 3.58 22.57 3.82
C LEU A 179 2.05 22.60 4.03
N GLY A 180 1.41 21.44 4.24
CA GLY A 180 -0.05 21.32 4.23
C GLY A 180 -0.65 21.82 2.91
N CYS A 181 -1.39 22.92 2.98
CA CYS A 181 -1.98 23.68 1.88
C CYS A 181 -3.03 22.99 1.02
N ARG A 182 -4.00 22.34 1.68
CA ARG A 182 -5.34 22.11 1.12
C ARG A 182 -6.15 23.42 1.18
N LEU A 183 -6.96 23.69 0.16
CA LEU A 183 -7.77 24.91 0.06
C LEU A 183 -9.27 24.58 0.11
N GLY A 184 -10.09 25.44 0.72
CA GLY A 184 -11.55 25.22 0.73
C GLY A 184 -12.33 26.44 1.21
N PHE A 185 -13.46 26.73 0.57
CA PHE A 185 -14.31 27.85 0.96
C PHE A 185 -15.32 27.48 2.05
N LEU A 186 -15.44 28.33 3.06
CA LEU A 186 -16.53 28.30 4.02
C LEU A 186 -17.84 28.83 3.42
N PRO A 187 -19.02 28.47 3.98
CA PRO A 187 -20.32 28.99 3.51
C PRO A 187 -20.47 30.52 3.56
N ASP A 188 -19.60 31.23 4.29
CA ASP A 188 -19.55 32.70 4.37
C ASP A 188 -18.76 33.35 3.22
N GLY A 189 -18.18 32.56 2.32
CA GLY A 189 -17.37 33.03 1.20
C GLY A 189 -15.89 33.31 1.54
N THR A 190 -15.44 33.04 2.76
CA THR A 190 -14.02 33.08 3.12
C THR A 190 -13.31 31.79 2.73
N LEU A 191 -12.02 31.91 2.37
CA LEU A 191 -11.15 30.81 2.00
C LEU A 191 -10.37 30.34 3.23
N LEU A 192 -10.49 29.06 3.56
CA LEU A 192 -9.55 28.36 4.42
C LEU A 192 -8.37 27.84 3.60
N ALA A 193 -7.19 27.91 4.21
CA ALA A 193 -6.00 27.22 3.72
C ALA A 193 -5.27 26.57 4.90
N THR A 194 -4.91 25.30 4.74
CA THR A 194 -4.15 24.57 5.77
C THR A 194 -2.66 24.91 5.65
N MET A 195 -1.92 24.96 6.76
CA MET A 195 -0.50 25.31 6.78
C MET A 195 0.23 24.40 7.77
N GLY A 196 1.18 23.62 7.28
CA GLY A 196 2.07 22.85 8.16
C GLY A 196 3.05 23.74 8.91
N ASP A 197 3.87 23.14 9.77
CA ASP A 197 4.80 23.85 10.64
C ASP A 197 6.13 24.25 9.96
N ALA A 198 6.43 23.72 8.76
CA ALA A 198 7.71 23.89 8.06
C ALA A 198 8.95 23.69 8.99
N PRO A 199 8.87 22.69 9.90
CA PRO A 199 9.63 22.53 11.14
C PRO A 199 10.03 23.77 11.98
N VAL A 200 9.29 24.88 11.87
CA VAL A 200 9.50 26.09 12.69
C VAL A 200 8.66 26.03 13.97
N PHE A 201 8.93 25.01 14.79
CA PHE A 201 8.19 24.67 16.03
C PHE A 201 7.89 25.89 16.93
N GLY A 202 8.82 26.83 17.05
CA GLY A 202 8.66 28.04 17.88
C GLY A 202 7.58 29.02 17.40
N LEU A 203 7.08 28.88 16.16
CA LEU A 203 6.03 29.73 15.58
C LEU A 203 4.67 29.04 15.47
N VAL A 204 4.56 27.75 15.83
CA VAL A 204 3.29 27.00 15.77
C VAL A 204 2.27 27.54 16.77
N GLN A 205 2.72 27.94 17.96
CA GLN A 205 1.87 28.45 19.04
C GLN A 205 1.71 29.99 19.05
N ASP A 206 2.48 30.71 18.23
CA ASP A 206 2.32 32.16 18.01
C ASP A 206 1.09 32.45 17.13
N ASP A 207 0.21 33.30 17.63
CA ASP A 207 -1.06 33.68 17.00
C ASP A 207 -0.91 34.62 15.80
N ASN A 208 0.25 35.27 15.63
CA ASN A 208 0.57 36.16 14.51
C ASN A 208 1.29 35.45 13.35
N SER A 209 1.60 34.16 13.56
CA SER A 209 2.29 33.29 12.61
C SER A 209 1.30 32.50 11.75
N SER A 210 1.73 32.08 10.55
CA SER A 210 1.01 31.14 9.68
C SER A 210 1.58 29.70 9.74
N TYR A 211 2.67 29.45 10.47
CA TYR A 211 3.22 28.10 10.67
C TYR A 211 2.31 27.30 11.60
N GLY A 212 1.99 26.06 11.22
CA GLY A 212 1.21 25.12 12.02
C GLY A 212 -0.20 25.63 12.35
N LYS A 213 -0.89 26.12 11.31
CA LYS A 213 -2.21 26.77 11.39
C LYS A 213 -3.18 26.16 10.39
N VAL A 214 -4.47 26.36 10.63
CA VAL A 214 -5.39 26.62 9.52
C VAL A 214 -5.63 28.13 9.51
N ILE A 215 -5.52 28.75 8.33
CA ILE A 215 -5.74 30.19 8.14
C ILE A 215 -7.08 30.44 7.43
N ARG A 216 -7.67 31.61 7.67
CA ARG A 216 -8.90 32.11 7.04
C ARG A 216 -8.68 33.51 6.49
N ILE A 217 -8.88 33.67 5.17
CA ILE A 217 -8.74 34.92 4.42
C ILE A 217 -9.97 35.14 3.53
N HIS A 218 -10.21 36.37 3.09
CA HIS A 218 -11.21 36.65 2.04
C HIS A 218 -10.72 36.19 0.66
N SER A 219 -11.62 36.13 -0.31
CA SER A 219 -11.36 35.70 -1.70
C SER A 219 -10.44 36.64 -2.50
N ASP A 220 -10.03 37.76 -1.91
CA ASP A 220 -9.02 38.71 -2.40
C ASP A 220 -7.71 38.71 -1.60
N GLY A 221 -7.60 37.93 -0.52
CA GLY A 221 -6.44 37.87 0.38
C GLY A 221 -6.52 38.76 1.61
N SER A 222 -7.53 39.64 1.73
CA SER A 222 -7.71 40.46 2.94
C SER A 222 -8.10 39.60 4.15
N ILE A 223 -7.75 40.04 5.36
CA ILE A 223 -7.97 39.29 6.60
C ILE A 223 -9.34 39.65 7.19
N PRO A 224 -10.25 38.67 7.45
CA PRO A 224 -11.52 38.93 8.09
C PRO A 224 -11.36 39.54 9.48
N VAL A 225 -12.10 40.64 9.72
CA VAL A 225 -12.06 41.37 11.00
C VAL A 225 -12.58 40.56 12.19
N ASP A 226 -13.32 39.48 11.93
CA ASP A 226 -13.89 38.58 12.93
C ASP A 226 -12.99 37.35 13.20
N ASN A 227 -11.80 37.23 12.61
CA ASN A 227 -10.84 36.17 12.97
C ASN A 227 -10.50 36.22 14.48
N PRO A 228 -10.13 35.07 15.10
CA PRO A 228 -9.77 34.96 16.52
C PRO A 228 -8.82 36.04 17.05
N VAL A 229 -7.88 36.47 16.23
CA VAL A 229 -6.94 37.56 16.54
C VAL A 229 -6.99 38.61 15.43
N THR A 230 -7.31 39.84 15.80
CA THR A 230 -7.48 40.96 14.86
C THR A 230 -6.21 41.20 14.05
N GLY A 231 -6.33 41.18 12.72
CA GLY A 231 -5.19 41.36 11.81
C GLY A 231 -4.33 40.12 11.61
N SER A 232 -4.65 38.99 12.24
CA SER A 232 -4.03 37.69 11.97
C SER A 232 -4.90 36.84 11.03
N PRO A 233 -4.32 36.12 10.06
CA PRO A 233 -5.06 35.17 9.24
C PRO A 233 -5.37 33.87 9.99
N MET A 234 -4.87 33.67 11.22
CA MET A 234 -5.06 32.44 12.00
C MET A 234 -6.55 32.15 12.27
N TYR A 235 -7.00 30.94 11.93
CA TYR A 235 -8.34 30.41 12.26
C TYR A 235 -8.26 29.38 13.39
N THR A 236 -7.27 28.48 13.35
CA THR A 236 -6.89 27.56 14.42
C THR A 236 -5.37 27.37 14.44
N LYS A 237 -4.81 26.91 15.56
CA LYS A 237 -3.36 26.72 15.73
C LYS A 237 -3.01 25.38 16.38
N GLY A 238 -1.71 25.07 16.45
CA GLY A 238 -1.23 23.82 17.04
C GLY A 238 -1.31 22.64 16.08
N HIS A 239 -1.06 22.89 14.79
CA HIS A 239 -1.03 21.87 13.73
C HIS A 239 0.40 21.59 13.26
N ARG A 240 0.66 20.38 12.78
CA ARG A 240 1.93 19.89 12.26
C ARG A 240 2.00 19.89 10.72
N ASN A 241 1.10 19.18 10.04
CA ASN A 241 1.07 19.01 8.58
C ASN A 241 -0.32 18.54 8.11
N VAL A 242 -1.33 19.39 8.25
CA VAL A 242 -2.69 19.14 7.75
C VAL A 242 -2.72 19.01 6.23
N GLN A 243 -3.00 17.81 5.72
CA GLN A 243 -3.18 17.52 4.29
C GLN A 243 -4.63 17.20 3.90
N GLY A 244 -5.54 17.01 4.85
CA GLY A 244 -6.98 16.81 4.62
C GLY A 244 -7.82 18.00 5.05
N LEU A 245 -8.84 18.35 4.27
CA LEU A 245 -9.82 19.39 4.60
C LEU A 245 -11.20 19.03 4.00
N ALA A 246 -12.20 18.79 4.85
CA ALA A 246 -13.59 18.62 4.43
C ALA A 246 -14.45 19.72 5.06
N ILE A 247 -15.21 20.44 4.24
CA ILE A 247 -16.11 21.52 4.68
C ILE A 247 -17.55 21.09 4.37
N LEU A 248 -18.40 21.07 5.40
CA LEU A 248 -19.82 20.73 5.26
C LEU A 248 -20.67 21.99 4.98
N PRO A 249 -21.86 21.84 4.36
CA PRO A 249 -22.75 22.98 4.07
C PRO A 249 -23.20 23.79 5.30
N ASN A 250 -23.17 23.18 6.49
CA ASN A 250 -23.49 23.84 7.77
C ASN A 250 -22.30 24.63 8.37
N GLY A 251 -21.12 24.60 7.74
CA GLY A 251 -19.90 25.24 8.22
C GLY A 251 -19.05 24.39 9.18
N THR A 252 -19.42 23.15 9.48
CA THR A 252 -18.53 22.21 10.18
C THR A 252 -17.34 21.88 9.27
N VAL A 253 -16.13 21.98 9.81
CA VAL A 253 -14.89 21.68 9.09
C VAL A 253 -14.15 20.55 9.78
N PHE A 254 -13.74 19.56 9.00
CA PHE A 254 -12.84 18.49 9.44
C PHE A 254 -11.48 18.63 8.76
N THR A 255 -10.43 18.23 9.45
CA THR A 255 -9.08 18.16 8.91
C THR A 255 -8.44 16.79 9.16
N GLY A 256 -7.51 16.41 8.28
CA GLY A 256 -6.66 15.23 8.44
C GLY A 256 -5.19 15.65 8.44
N GLU A 257 -4.42 15.16 9.42
CA GLU A 257 -3.04 15.60 9.66
C GLU A 257 -2.07 14.43 9.79
N HIS A 258 -0.82 14.65 9.34
CA HIS A 258 0.29 13.75 9.60
C HIS A 258 0.91 13.98 10.98
N GLY A 259 0.94 12.95 11.82
CA GLY A 259 1.71 12.93 13.06
C GLY A 259 3.21 12.67 12.84
N ASN A 260 3.99 12.76 13.92
CA ASN A 260 5.42 12.58 13.98
C ASN A 260 5.79 11.11 14.24
N VAL A 261 5.59 10.26 13.23
CA VAL A 261 5.80 8.79 13.25
C VAL A 261 4.67 8.04 13.96
N ILE A 262 4.06 8.61 14.99
CA ILE A 262 2.83 8.18 15.66
C ILE A 262 1.64 9.12 15.30
N GLU A 263 0.45 8.89 15.85
CA GLU A 263 -0.68 9.81 15.96
C GLU A 263 -1.00 10.69 14.73
N ASP A 264 -1.41 10.07 13.61
CA ASP A 264 -2.13 10.81 12.56
C ASP A 264 -3.55 11.12 13.04
N GLU A 265 -3.96 12.38 12.92
CA GLU A 265 -5.20 12.87 13.51
C GLU A 265 -6.28 13.19 12.47
N ILE A 266 -7.54 12.91 12.84
CA ILE A 266 -8.72 13.58 12.31
C ILE A 266 -9.22 14.57 13.35
N ASN A 267 -9.42 15.82 12.94
CA ASN A 267 -9.78 16.94 13.80
C ASN A 267 -11.11 17.59 13.36
N VAL A 268 -11.93 18.04 14.31
CA VAL A 268 -13.05 18.97 14.03
C VAL A 268 -12.57 20.38 14.35
N LEU A 269 -12.54 21.28 13.37
CA LEU A 269 -12.03 22.63 13.58
C LEU A 269 -13.05 23.52 14.28
N ILE A 270 -12.65 24.05 15.43
CA ILE A 270 -13.39 25.06 16.19
C ILE A 270 -12.55 26.35 16.18
N LYS A 271 -13.14 27.43 15.66
CA LYS A 271 -12.51 28.75 15.51
C LYS A 271 -11.80 29.20 16.80
N GLY A 272 -10.50 29.49 16.69
CA GLY A 272 -9.64 29.96 17.79
C GLY A 272 -9.04 28.86 18.67
N ARG A 273 -9.36 27.58 18.46
CA ARG A 273 -8.81 26.48 19.27
C ARG A 273 -7.38 26.09 18.91
N ASN A 274 -6.73 25.49 19.90
CA ASN A 274 -5.37 24.96 19.86
C ASN A 274 -5.40 23.43 19.79
N TYR A 275 -4.68 22.84 18.84
CA TYR A 275 -4.62 21.39 18.57
C TYR A 275 -3.32 20.73 19.08
N GLY A 276 -2.53 21.45 19.88
CA GLY A 276 -1.52 20.85 20.74
C GLY A 276 -0.09 20.84 20.19
N TRP A 277 0.13 20.65 18.89
CA TRP A 277 1.47 20.58 18.31
C TRP A 277 2.26 21.87 18.61
N PRO A 278 3.59 21.82 18.91
CA PRO A 278 4.45 20.65 19.06
C PRO A 278 4.59 20.18 20.52
N TRP A 279 3.67 20.57 21.40
CA TRP A 279 3.72 20.24 22.82
C TRP A 279 3.01 18.93 23.14
N ILE A 280 1.95 18.62 22.39
CA ILE A 280 1.16 17.39 22.45
C ILE A 280 0.88 16.96 21.01
N GLU A 281 0.72 15.66 20.81
CA GLU A 281 0.41 14.99 19.55
C GLU A 281 -0.52 13.82 19.90
N GLY A 282 -1.67 13.69 19.22
CA GLY A 282 -2.70 12.75 19.61
C GLY A 282 -3.60 13.24 20.77
N PRO A 283 -4.42 12.35 21.34
CA PRO A 283 -5.30 12.68 22.46
C PRO A 283 -4.54 12.88 23.78
N CYS A 284 -4.99 13.81 24.61
CA CYS A 284 -4.49 13.99 25.97
C CYS A 284 -4.94 12.82 26.88
N ASP A 285 -4.20 11.71 26.88
CA ASP A 285 -4.59 10.48 27.59
C ASP A 285 -3.58 9.96 28.62
N THR A 286 -2.33 10.45 28.61
CA THR A 286 -1.36 10.21 29.69
C THR A 286 -1.44 11.24 30.83
N PRO A 287 -1.05 10.89 32.07
CA PRO A 287 -1.00 11.83 33.19
C PRO A 287 -0.13 13.07 32.92
N GLU A 288 0.98 12.91 32.19
CA GLU A 288 1.92 13.97 31.83
C GLU A 288 1.33 14.98 30.82
N GLU A 289 0.47 14.49 29.91
CA GLU A 289 -0.20 15.32 28.90
C GLU A 289 -1.38 16.09 29.47
N LEU A 290 -2.18 15.47 30.36
CA LEU A 290 -3.39 16.07 30.94
C LEU A 290 -3.13 17.45 31.58
N ASP A 291 -2.04 17.59 32.35
CA ASP A 291 -1.63 18.86 32.95
C ASP A 291 -1.25 19.91 31.89
N SER A 292 -0.59 19.48 30.81
CA SER A 292 -0.19 20.36 29.70
C SER A 292 -1.40 20.80 28.88
N CYS A 293 -2.31 19.88 28.57
CA CYS A 293 -3.53 20.17 27.82
C CYS A 293 -4.46 21.12 28.57
N ALA A 294 -4.64 20.91 29.88
CA ALA A 294 -5.42 21.82 30.72
C ALA A 294 -4.78 23.22 30.82
N LYS A 295 -3.44 23.30 30.89
CA LYS A 295 -2.70 24.56 30.98
C LYS A 295 -2.79 25.41 29.71
N TYR A 296 -2.83 24.77 28.53
CA TYR A 296 -2.78 25.45 27.23
C TYR A 296 -4.10 25.41 26.45
N ASP A 297 -5.19 24.99 27.10
CA ASP A 297 -6.56 24.87 26.54
C ASP A 297 -6.59 24.14 25.19
N MET A 298 -5.92 22.98 25.16
CA MET A 298 -5.80 22.14 23.97
C MET A 298 -7.13 21.44 23.64
N THR A 299 -7.23 20.96 22.41
CA THR A 299 -8.42 20.32 21.85
C THR A 299 -8.00 18.95 21.33
N ASN A 300 -8.60 17.90 21.89
CA ASN A 300 -8.33 16.54 21.45
C ASN A 300 -8.79 16.33 20.00
N PRO A 301 -8.11 15.46 19.23
CA PRO A 301 -8.62 15.00 17.96
C PRO A 301 -9.91 14.20 18.11
N LEU A 302 -10.72 14.22 17.05
CA LEU A 302 -11.92 13.39 16.91
C LEU A 302 -11.55 11.90 16.87
N TRP A 303 -10.42 11.60 16.25
CA TRP A 303 -9.84 10.28 16.14
C TRP A 303 -8.34 10.40 15.87
N SER A 304 -7.56 9.47 16.41
CA SER A 304 -6.13 9.33 16.12
C SER A 304 -5.76 7.88 15.84
N THR A 305 -4.67 7.65 15.13
CA THR A 305 -4.16 6.30 14.83
C THR A 305 -3.55 5.57 16.01
N GLY A 306 -3.06 6.26 17.04
CA GLY A 306 -2.28 5.66 18.11
C GLY A 306 -0.78 5.61 17.78
N ASP A 307 -0.12 4.51 18.15
CA ASP A 307 1.34 4.29 18.08
C ASP A 307 1.95 4.15 16.67
N TYR A 308 1.26 4.59 15.62
CA TYR A 308 1.73 4.50 14.23
C TYR A 308 1.10 5.56 13.31
N THR A 309 1.73 5.78 12.16
CA THR A 309 1.24 6.63 11.07
C THR A 309 0.83 5.84 9.82
N ILE A 310 -0.30 6.20 9.22
CA ILE A 310 -0.80 5.86 7.88
C ILE A 310 -0.66 7.00 6.86
N ALA A 311 -0.29 8.20 7.31
CA ALA A 311 -0.18 9.44 6.55
C ALA A 311 -1.50 9.83 5.86
N LEU A 312 -2.43 10.39 6.66
CA LEU A 312 -3.72 10.93 6.22
C LEU A 312 -3.54 12.11 5.24
N SER A 313 -4.18 12.02 4.08
CA SER A 313 -4.09 13.02 3.02
C SER A 313 -5.46 13.66 2.75
N GLY A 314 -5.97 13.63 1.51
CA GLY A 314 -7.30 14.13 1.20
C GLY A 314 -8.40 13.63 2.12
N LEU A 315 -9.44 14.45 2.29
CA LEU A 315 -10.53 14.21 3.22
C LEU A 315 -11.82 14.76 2.63
N ALA A 316 -12.87 13.94 2.57
CA ALA A 316 -14.20 14.35 2.15
C ALA A 316 -15.27 13.79 3.09
N TYR A 317 -16.36 14.54 3.28
CA TYR A 317 -17.54 14.05 3.99
C TYR A 317 -18.56 13.46 3.01
N TYR A 318 -19.07 12.27 3.31
CA TYR A 318 -20.06 11.57 2.49
C TYR A 318 -21.46 11.67 3.09
N GLY A 319 -22.22 12.68 2.64
CA GLY A 319 -23.61 12.93 3.03
C GLY A 319 -24.67 12.48 2.02
N SER A 320 -24.29 11.77 0.95
CA SER A 320 -25.22 11.35 -0.12
C SER A 320 -25.93 10.04 0.21
N ASP A 321 -27.13 9.85 -0.33
CA ASP A 321 -27.87 8.58 -0.26
C ASP A 321 -27.51 7.61 -1.39
N ARG A 322 -26.60 7.96 -2.31
CA ARG A 322 -26.21 7.11 -3.47
C ARG A 322 -25.54 5.80 -3.02
N TYR A 323 -24.62 5.89 -2.07
CA TYR A 323 -23.99 4.76 -1.38
C TYR A 323 -24.33 4.83 0.12
N PRO A 324 -25.50 4.29 0.55
CA PRO A 324 -25.95 4.30 1.95
C PRO A 324 -24.93 3.77 2.97
N GLU A 325 -24.04 2.87 2.55
CA GLU A 325 -22.93 2.30 3.32
C GLU A 325 -21.81 3.30 3.66
N LEU A 326 -21.69 4.38 2.90
CA LEU A 326 -20.76 5.48 3.16
C LEU A 326 -21.41 6.65 3.91
N ARG A 327 -22.74 6.64 4.05
CA ARG A 327 -23.53 7.74 4.62
C ARG A 327 -23.02 8.14 6.00
N ASN A 328 -22.95 9.44 6.25
CA ASN A 328 -22.45 10.01 7.49
C ASN A 328 -21.01 9.60 7.84
N SER A 329 -20.15 9.42 6.83
CA SER A 329 -18.74 9.07 7.04
C SER A 329 -17.80 10.14 6.51
N LEU A 330 -16.66 10.29 7.18
CA LEU A 330 -15.48 10.89 6.58
C LEU A 330 -14.76 9.81 5.76
N LEU A 331 -14.31 10.19 4.56
CA LEU A 331 -13.49 9.38 3.68
C LEU A 331 -12.12 10.07 3.60
N SER A 332 -11.03 9.37 3.93
CA SER A 332 -9.68 9.91 3.83
C SER A 332 -8.74 8.97 3.10
N THR A 333 -7.99 9.50 2.14
CA THR A 333 -6.94 8.74 1.46
C THR A 333 -5.69 8.66 2.32
N THR A 334 -5.03 7.50 2.32
CA THR A 334 -3.79 7.31 3.07
C THR A 334 -2.60 7.08 2.14
N LEU A 335 -1.53 7.84 2.38
CA LEU A 335 -0.32 7.81 1.58
C LEU A 335 0.54 6.60 1.95
N LYS A 336 0.90 6.47 3.23
CA LYS A 336 1.72 5.35 3.76
C LYS A 336 0.84 4.12 4.02
N GLY A 337 -0.41 4.32 4.39
CA GLY A 337 -1.39 3.26 4.60
C GLY A 337 -1.89 2.59 3.31
N ALA A 338 -1.79 3.27 2.16
CA ALA A 338 -2.18 2.75 0.85
C ALA A 338 -3.64 2.24 0.78
N HIS A 339 -4.56 2.91 1.49
CA HIS A 339 -5.98 2.56 1.56
C HIS A 339 -6.86 3.82 1.65
N LEU A 340 -8.14 3.69 1.26
CA LEU A 340 -9.15 4.69 1.58
C LEU A 340 -9.76 4.34 2.94
N LEU A 341 -9.54 5.18 3.94
CA LEU A 341 -10.10 5.05 5.28
C LEU A 341 -11.50 5.68 5.32
N GLN A 342 -12.49 4.92 5.75
CA GLN A 342 -13.83 5.40 6.08
C GLN A 342 -13.95 5.47 7.61
N LEU A 343 -14.34 6.64 8.13
CA LEU A 343 -14.68 6.86 9.53
C LEU A 343 -16.16 7.22 9.63
N THR A 344 -17.00 6.28 10.05
CA THR A 344 -18.45 6.51 10.22
C THR A 344 -18.70 7.33 11.47
N LEU A 345 -19.31 8.49 11.32
CA LEU A 345 -19.64 9.39 12.42
C LEU A 345 -20.98 9.02 13.07
N ASN A 346 -21.21 9.49 14.29
CA ASN A 346 -22.53 9.57 14.89
C ASN A 346 -23.36 10.74 14.29
N GLU A 347 -24.63 10.85 14.66
CA GLU A 347 -25.52 11.94 14.19
C GLU A 347 -25.04 13.34 14.65
N GLY A 348 -24.30 13.42 15.76
CA GLY A 348 -23.70 14.67 16.26
C GLY A 348 -22.47 15.14 15.48
N LEU A 349 -21.92 14.30 14.60
CA LEU A 349 -20.68 14.54 13.86
C LEU A 349 -19.43 14.73 14.75
N ASP A 350 -19.49 14.30 16.00
CA ASP A 350 -18.50 14.54 17.06
C ASP A 350 -17.87 13.25 17.63
N THR A 351 -18.25 12.08 17.10
CA THR A 351 -17.71 10.78 17.51
C THR A 351 -17.56 9.84 16.32
N VAL A 352 -16.39 9.20 16.16
CA VAL A 352 -16.22 8.07 15.23
C VAL A 352 -16.78 6.79 15.86
N THR A 353 -17.71 6.15 15.17
CA THR A 353 -18.43 4.95 15.62
C THR A 353 -17.94 3.66 14.96
N TYR A 354 -17.40 3.76 13.73
CA TYR A 354 -16.88 2.62 12.99
C TYR A 354 -15.75 3.04 12.05
N LEU A 355 -14.83 2.10 11.77
CA LEU A 355 -13.70 2.29 10.86
C LEU A 355 -13.72 1.18 9.80
N THR A 356 -13.60 1.53 8.53
CA THR A 356 -13.46 0.58 7.41
C THR A 356 -12.31 1.00 6.52
N ARG A 357 -11.54 0.03 6.00
CA ARG A 357 -10.44 0.29 5.05
C ARG A 357 -10.79 -0.31 3.70
N HIS A 358 -11.02 0.56 2.71
CA HIS A 358 -11.27 0.19 1.32
C HIS A 358 -9.97 0.18 0.53
N THR A 359 -9.92 -0.60 -0.56
CA THR A 359 -8.82 -0.60 -1.56
C THR A 359 -7.41 -0.82 -0.99
N SER A 360 -7.27 -1.60 0.09
CA SER A 360 -6.03 -1.70 0.87
C SER A 360 -4.85 -2.32 0.11
N GLY A 361 -3.79 -1.54 -0.10
CA GLY A 361 -2.59 -1.93 -0.84
C GLY A 361 -2.76 -2.04 -2.35
N VAL A 362 -3.95 -1.70 -2.89
CA VAL A 362 -4.34 -2.02 -4.27
C VAL A 362 -3.76 -1.05 -5.30
N PHE A 363 -3.84 0.23 -5.00
CA PHE A 363 -3.41 1.29 -5.93
C PHE A 363 -2.13 1.98 -5.48
N GLY A 364 -1.47 1.45 -4.45
CA GLY A 364 -0.35 2.11 -3.80
C GLY A 364 -0.81 3.30 -2.98
N ARG A 365 -0.03 4.38 -3.00
CA ARG A 365 -0.24 5.58 -2.19
C ARG A 365 -1.44 6.35 -2.72
N LEU A 366 -2.41 6.67 -1.87
CA LEU A 366 -3.55 7.50 -2.23
C LEU A 366 -3.39 8.92 -1.67
N ARG A 367 -3.77 9.94 -2.45
CA ARG A 367 -3.44 11.35 -2.19
C ARG A 367 -4.64 12.26 -1.96
N ASP A 368 -5.71 12.03 -2.69
CA ASP A 368 -6.93 12.80 -2.51
C ASP A 368 -8.22 12.02 -2.82
N VAL A 369 -9.32 12.46 -2.23
CA VAL A 369 -10.67 11.92 -2.40
C VAL A 369 -11.69 13.03 -2.62
N LEU A 370 -12.44 12.93 -3.72
CA LEU A 370 -13.49 13.85 -4.12
C LEU A 370 -14.86 13.16 -4.09
N VAL A 371 -15.84 13.78 -3.43
CA VAL A 371 -17.24 13.40 -3.53
C VAL A 371 -17.95 14.40 -4.44
N SER A 372 -18.47 13.92 -5.55
CA SER A 372 -19.27 14.71 -6.49
C SER A 372 -20.66 15.05 -5.94
N PRO A 373 -21.35 16.08 -6.47
CA PRO A 373 -22.71 16.45 -6.04
C PRO A 373 -23.74 15.33 -6.17
N ASP A 374 -23.58 14.39 -7.11
CA ASP A 374 -24.47 13.23 -7.27
C ASP A 374 -24.03 11.99 -6.46
N GLY A 375 -23.00 12.12 -5.62
CA GLY A 375 -22.55 11.09 -4.69
C GLY A 375 -21.60 10.03 -5.27
N ARG A 376 -21.08 10.20 -6.49
CA ARG A 376 -19.92 9.42 -6.97
C ARG A 376 -18.68 9.81 -6.18
N VAL A 377 -17.82 8.84 -5.87
CA VAL A 377 -16.57 9.02 -5.13
C VAL A 377 -15.41 8.80 -6.08
N PHE A 378 -14.45 9.72 -6.09
CA PHE A 378 -13.22 9.63 -6.87
C PHE A 378 -12.02 9.66 -5.94
N ILE A 379 -10.96 8.90 -6.26
CA ILE A 379 -9.68 8.93 -5.55
C ILE A 379 -8.52 9.09 -6.54
N CYS A 380 -7.39 9.66 -6.11
CA CYS A 380 -6.17 9.68 -6.91
C CYS A 380 -4.95 9.03 -6.23
N THR A 381 -4.03 8.52 -7.05
CA THR A 381 -2.78 7.91 -6.60
C THR A 381 -1.62 8.93 -6.55
N SER A 382 -0.57 8.61 -5.78
CA SER A 382 0.64 9.43 -5.61
C SER A 382 1.88 8.54 -5.54
N ASN A 383 1.98 7.62 -6.48
CA ASN A 383 3.03 6.61 -6.60
C ASN A 383 4.31 7.13 -7.26
N TYR A 384 4.21 8.20 -8.07
CA TYR A 384 5.36 8.88 -8.63
C TYR A 384 5.99 9.90 -7.66
N ASP A 385 5.51 10.01 -6.42
CA ASP A 385 6.22 10.75 -5.38
C ASP A 385 7.44 9.96 -4.85
N GLN A 386 8.36 10.66 -4.18
CA GLN A 386 9.61 10.11 -3.65
C GLN A 386 9.45 8.95 -2.65
N SER A 387 8.24 8.70 -2.15
CA SER A 387 7.91 7.66 -1.20
C SER A 387 7.13 6.50 -1.84
N GLY A 388 7.00 6.49 -3.17
CA GLY A 388 6.63 5.31 -3.94
C GLY A 388 7.51 4.11 -3.58
N TYR A 389 6.90 2.93 -3.52
CA TYR A 389 7.56 1.70 -3.10
C TYR A 389 7.09 0.53 -3.97
N PHE A 390 8.00 -0.41 -4.26
CA PHE A 390 7.72 -1.58 -5.10
C PHE A 390 6.44 -2.31 -4.66
N PRO A 391 5.50 -2.65 -5.57
CA PRO A 391 5.62 -2.63 -7.04
C PRO A 391 5.21 -1.31 -7.73
N PHE A 392 5.15 -0.20 -6.99
CA PHE A 392 4.78 1.12 -7.51
C PHE A 392 6.02 2.03 -7.67
N PRO A 393 5.99 3.02 -8.59
CA PRO A 393 4.92 3.30 -9.55
C PRO A 393 4.81 2.25 -10.67
N LYS A 394 3.58 2.03 -11.15
CA LYS A 394 3.32 1.28 -12.40
C LYS A 394 3.34 2.25 -13.59
N GLU A 395 3.58 1.75 -14.80
CA GLU A 395 3.71 2.56 -16.03
C GLU A 395 2.56 3.57 -16.24
N TYR A 396 1.34 3.15 -15.92
CA TYR A 396 0.12 3.95 -16.07
C TYR A 396 -0.20 4.85 -14.88
N ASP A 397 0.58 4.83 -13.81
CA ASP A 397 0.39 5.76 -12.70
C ASP A 397 0.85 7.19 -13.09
N ASP A 398 0.45 8.24 -12.39
CA ASP A 398 -0.63 8.25 -11.41
C ASP A 398 -2.01 8.26 -12.10
N ARG A 399 -3.05 7.97 -11.31
CA ARG A 399 -4.42 7.76 -11.81
C ARG A 399 -5.45 8.55 -11.02
N ILE A 400 -6.59 8.81 -11.66
CA ILE A 400 -7.86 9.11 -11.00
C ILE A 400 -8.77 7.89 -11.21
N LEU A 401 -9.38 7.41 -10.14
CA LEU A 401 -10.23 6.22 -10.09
C LEU A 401 -11.60 6.62 -9.53
N GLU A 402 -12.68 6.12 -10.11
CA GLU A 402 -14.03 6.22 -9.56
C GLU A 402 -14.34 4.95 -8.74
N LEU A 403 -14.90 5.15 -7.54
CA LEU A 403 -15.41 4.08 -6.70
C LEU A 403 -16.93 4.01 -6.81
N SER A 404 -17.41 2.79 -7.02
CA SER A 404 -18.82 2.42 -7.07
C SER A 404 -19.07 1.30 -6.07
N PHE A 405 -20.14 1.39 -5.29
CA PHE A 405 -20.46 0.36 -4.32
C PHE A 405 -21.67 -0.43 -4.80
N VAL A 406 -21.38 -1.66 -5.23
CA VAL A 406 -22.35 -2.56 -5.85
C VAL A 406 -22.69 -3.68 -4.89
N GLU A 407 -23.93 -4.17 -4.94
CA GLU A 407 -24.25 -5.46 -4.34
C GLU A 407 -23.40 -6.54 -5.00
N ALA A 408 -22.85 -7.47 -4.21
CA ALA A 408 -22.00 -8.55 -4.71
C ALA A 408 -22.80 -9.44 -5.68
N SER A 409 -22.78 -9.09 -6.96
CA SER A 409 -23.70 -9.61 -7.97
C SER A 409 -23.01 -10.57 -8.93
N GLY A 410 -23.31 -11.86 -8.76
CA GLY A 410 -23.09 -12.87 -9.79
C GLY A 410 -21.64 -13.30 -10.03
N THR A 411 -21.46 -14.13 -11.04
CA THR A 411 -20.17 -14.65 -11.50
C THR A 411 -19.27 -13.53 -12.00
N ALA A 412 -18.02 -13.45 -11.52
CA ALA A 412 -17.03 -12.66 -12.23
C ALA A 412 -16.89 -13.18 -13.66
N ALA A 413 -16.67 -12.27 -14.60
CA ALA A 413 -16.22 -12.61 -15.94
C ALA A 413 -14.71 -12.93 -15.90
N VAL A 414 -14.39 -13.99 -15.16
CA VAL A 414 -13.09 -14.65 -15.11
C VAL A 414 -13.32 -16.15 -15.31
N ARG A 415 -12.49 -16.76 -16.14
CA ARG A 415 -12.50 -18.19 -16.42
C ARG A 415 -11.20 -18.78 -15.88
N PHE A 416 -11.31 -19.78 -15.03
CA PHE A 416 -10.17 -20.58 -14.62
C PHE A 416 -9.90 -21.62 -15.71
N GLU A 417 -8.64 -21.84 -16.08
CA GLU A 417 -8.30 -22.83 -17.12
C GLU A 417 -8.30 -24.28 -16.58
N SER A 418 -8.49 -24.48 -15.28
CA SER A 418 -8.71 -25.79 -14.66
C SER A 418 -9.69 -25.72 -13.49
N ASP A 419 -10.66 -26.65 -13.45
CA ASP A 419 -11.61 -26.83 -12.34
C ASP A 419 -10.97 -27.44 -11.08
N THR A 420 -9.74 -27.97 -11.20
CA THR A 420 -8.99 -28.53 -10.09
C THR A 420 -7.51 -28.19 -10.24
N LEU A 421 -6.98 -27.48 -9.26
CA LEU A 421 -5.58 -27.07 -9.22
C LEU A 421 -4.75 -28.14 -8.48
N ARG A 422 -3.61 -28.55 -9.03
CA ARG A 422 -2.80 -29.68 -8.52
C ARG A 422 -1.47 -29.20 -7.97
N PHE A 423 -1.14 -29.55 -6.73
CA PHE A 423 0.08 -29.08 -6.03
C PHE A 423 0.72 -30.17 -5.18
N ALA A 424 1.99 -29.98 -4.79
CA ALA A 424 2.76 -30.96 -4.03
C ALA A 424 2.51 -30.82 -2.51
N CYS A 425 2.13 -31.89 -1.83
CA CYS A 425 1.90 -31.83 -0.38
C CYS A 425 3.22 -31.95 0.42
N ARG A 426 3.68 -30.83 1.02
CA ARG A 426 4.87 -30.74 1.88
C ARG A 426 4.51 -30.29 3.31
N PRO A 427 4.53 -31.18 4.32
CA PRO A 427 4.05 -30.85 5.67
C PRO A 427 4.84 -29.71 6.33
N ASN A 428 4.13 -28.65 6.73
CA ASN A 428 4.64 -27.47 7.43
C ASN A 428 5.64 -26.59 6.65
N ASP A 429 5.91 -26.91 5.38
CA ASP A 429 6.58 -25.98 4.46
C ASP A 429 5.59 -24.90 4.02
N ILE A 430 6.09 -23.69 3.75
CA ILE A 430 5.33 -22.65 3.05
C ILE A 430 5.79 -22.67 1.59
N ASP A 431 4.92 -23.13 0.70
CA ASP A 431 5.22 -23.29 -0.72
C ASP A 431 4.31 -22.40 -1.59
N THR A 432 4.67 -22.19 -2.86
CA THR A 432 3.92 -21.32 -3.78
C THR A 432 3.19 -22.14 -4.86
N ALA A 433 1.87 -22.04 -4.84
CA ALA A 433 0.95 -22.58 -5.82
C ALA A 433 0.58 -21.51 -6.88
N PHE A 434 0.00 -21.92 -8.00
CA PHE A 434 -0.40 -21.01 -9.08
C PHE A 434 -1.76 -21.39 -9.69
N ALA A 435 -2.54 -20.39 -10.10
CA ALA A 435 -3.78 -20.56 -10.85
C ALA A 435 -3.75 -19.76 -12.17
N TYR A 436 -4.16 -20.38 -13.27
CA TYR A 436 -4.38 -19.69 -14.55
C TYR A 436 -5.79 -19.10 -14.58
N ILE A 437 -5.88 -17.78 -14.66
CA ILE A 437 -7.15 -17.05 -14.60
C ILE A 437 -7.23 -16.09 -15.80
N THR A 438 -8.20 -16.34 -16.68
CA THR A 438 -8.50 -15.55 -17.87
C THR A 438 -9.60 -14.55 -17.57
N ASN A 439 -9.33 -13.25 -17.69
CA ASN A 439 -10.39 -12.23 -17.60
C ASN A 439 -11.16 -12.17 -18.93
N THR A 440 -12.44 -12.53 -18.89
CA THR A 440 -13.35 -12.58 -20.04
C THR A 440 -14.23 -11.33 -20.18
N SER A 441 -13.93 -10.27 -19.43
CA SER A 441 -14.64 -8.98 -19.48
C SER A 441 -13.87 -7.89 -20.22
N GLU A 442 -14.53 -6.74 -20.38
CA GLU A 442 -13.95 -5.50 -20.93
C GLU A 442 -13.25 -4.63 -19.88
N ILE A 443 -13.27 -5.01 -18.59
CA ILE A 443 -12.67 -4.25 -17.47
C ILE A 443 -11.60 -5.06 -16.73
N ALA A 444 -10.61 -4.41 -16.11
CA ALA A 444 -9.62 -5.11 -15.30
C ALA A 444 -10.24 -5.60 -13.97
N TYR A 445 -9.89 -6.80 -13.53
CA TYR A 445 -10.25 -7.32 -12.20
C TYR A 445 -9.00 -7.46 -11.35
N GLU A 446 -9.13 -7.24 -10.04
CA GLU A 446 -8.04 -7.43 -9.09
C GLU A 446 -8.43 -8.50 -8.08
N ILE A 447 -7.53 -9.44 -7.82
CA ILE A 447 -7.68 -10.41 -6.75
C ILE A 447 -7.30 -9.70 -5.46
N LEU A 448 -8.29 -9.42 -4.61
CA LEU A 448 -8.12 -8.74 -3.33
C LEU A 448 -7.56 -9.69 -2.27
N ALA A 449 -7.94 -10.97 -2.32
CA ALA A 449 -7.48 -11.99 -1.40
C ALA A 449 -7.66 -13.42 -1.95
N VAL A 450 -6.87 -14.34 -1.42
CA VAL A 450 -7.04 -15.79 -1.59
C VAL A 450 -7.18 -16.42 -0.21
N TYR A 451 -8.30 -17.10 0.04
CA TYR A 451 -8.61 -17.75 1.33
C TYR A 451 -8.80 -19.26 1.14
N GLN A 452 -8.68 -20.02 2.23
CA GLN A 452 -9.10 -21.42 2.28
C GLN A 452 -10.43 -21.50 3.05
N ILE A 453 -11.45 -22.16 2.48
CA ILE A 453 -12.77 -22.27 3.13
C ILE A 453 -12.80 -23.43 4.11
N THR A 454 -12.24 -24.59 3.74
CA THR A 454 -12.49 -25.83 4.45
C THR A 454 -11.75 -25.84 5.80
N PRO A 455 -12.45 -25.85 6.96
CA PRO A 455 -11.83 -26.00 8.27
C PRO A 455 -11.54 -27.48 8.55
N ASN A 456 -10.77 -28.11 7.66
CA ASN A 456 -10.10 -29.37 7.97
C ASN A 456 -8.85 -29.01 8.77
N ALA A 457 -8.63 -29.68 9.91
CA ALA A 457 -7.48 -29.46 10.81
C ALA A 457 -6.12 -29.89 10.23
N LYS A 458 -5.97 -29.85 8.90
CA LYS A 458 -4.85 -30.35 8.10
C LYS A 458 -4.09 -29.28 7.29
N HIS A 459 -4.49 -28.01 7.38
CA HIS A 459 -3.88 -26.92 6.61
C HIS A 459 -3.83 -25.65 7.46
N GLN A 460 -2.77 -24.86 7.29
CA GLN A 460 -2.68 -23.52 7.88
C GLN A 460 -3.40 -22.49 7.00
N PRO A 461 -3.81 -21.33 7.53
CA PRO A 461 -4.35 -20.23 6.73
C PRO A 461 -3.37 -19.81 5.63
N LEU A 462 -3.88 -19.60 4.41
CA LEU A 462 -3.10 -19.07 3.30
C LEU A 462 -2.76 -17.60 3.59
N GLU A 463 -1.49 -17.29 3.85
CA GLU A 463 -1.04 -15.89 3.97
C GLU A 463 -0.65 -15.36 2.58
N TYR A 464 -1.52 -14.53 2.00
CA TYR A 464 -1.23 -13.83 0.75
C TYR A 464 -0.82 -12.38 0.98
N ARG A 465 0.08 -11.88 0.13
CA ARG A 465 0.47 -10.47 0.07
C ARG A 465 0.31 -9.98 -1.37
N TRP A 466 -0.09 -8.73 -1.47
CA TRP A 466 -0.34 -7.97 -2.71
C TRP A 466 -1.62 -8.37 -3.45
N PRO A 467 -2.42 -7.40 -3.92
CA PRO A 467 -3.50 -7.68 -4.86
C PRO A 467 -2.96 -7.82 -6.28
N TYR A 468 -3.57 -8.72 -7.06
CA TYR A 468 -3.10 -9.12 -8.39
C TYR A 468 -4.09 -8.69 -9.48
N THR A 469 -3.68 -7.82 -10.40
CA THR A 469 -4.52 -7.31 -11.50
C THR A 469 -4.52 -8.25 -12.71
N ILE A 470 -5.70 -8.57 -13.25
CA ILE A 470 -5.91 -9.35 -14.48
C ILE A 470 -6.62 -8.45 -15.50
N TYR A 471 -5.95 -8.13 -16.61
CA TYR A 471 -6.47 -7.21 -17.62
C TYR A 471 -7.46 -7.86 -18.59
N PRO A 472 -8.35 -7.08 -19.23
CA PRO A 472 -9.31 -7.56 -20.24
C PRO A 472 -8.66 -8.49 -21.28
N GLY A 473 -9.24 -9.67 -21.48
CA GLY A 473 -8.77 -10.65 -22.47
C GLY A 473 -7.41 -11.28 -22.17
N ARG A 474 -6.79 -11.05 -21.00
CA ARG A 474 -5.55 -11.69 -20.59
C ARG A 474 -5.81 -12.93 -19.73
N THR A 475 -5.01 -13.97 -19.97
CA THR A 475 -4.80 -15.08 -19.05
C THR A 475 -3.57 -14.80 -18.22
N GLU A 476 -3.74 -14.65 -16.91
CA GLU A 476 -2.64 -14.39 -15.99
C GLU A 476 -2.35 -15.60 -15.10
N LEU A 477 -1.09 -15.76 -14.70
CA LEU A 477 -0.65 -16.80 -13.77
C LEU A 477 -0.56 -16.22 -12.36
N VAL A 478 -1.56 -16.50 -11.53
CA VAL A 478 -1.72 -15.93 -10.20
C VAL A 478 -1.05 -16.84 -9.16
N PRO A 479 0.05 -16.41 -8.50
CA PRO A 479 0.66 -17.17 -7.42
C PRO A 479 -0.18 -17.04 -6.13
N PHE A 480 -0.15 -18.04 -5.26
CA PHE A 480 -0.64 -17.97 -3.88
C PHE A 480 0.16 -18.92 -2.97
N ARG A 481 0.32 -18.58 -1.69
CA ARG A 481 1.07 -19.41 -0.74
C ARG A 481 0.16 -20.42 -0.04
N TYR A 482 0.68 -21.62 0.20
CA TYR A 482 -0.01 -22.68 0.94
C TYR A 482 0.94 -23.39 1.90
N SER A 483 0.38 -23.98 2.97
CA SER A 483 1.12 -24.82 3.91
C SER A 483 0.21 -25.96 4.42
N PRO A 484 0.35 -27.18 3.86
CA PRO A 484 -0.37 -28.35 4.34
C PRO A 484 0.32 -28.90 5.60
N THR A 485 -0.39 -29.60 6.47
CA THR A 485 0.18 -30.11 7.74
C THR A 485 0.38 -31.63 7.77
N SER A 486 0.09 -32.34 6.67
CA SER A 486 0.25 -33.81 6.57
C SER A 486 0.59 -34.27 5.16
N GLU A 487 1.32 -35.39 5.04
CA GLU A 487 1.60 -36.05 3.76
C GLU A 487 0.36 -36.79 3.22
N GLY A 488 0.35 -37.04 1.90
CA GLY A 488 -0.68 -37.83 1.21
C GLY A 488 -1.48 -37.03 0.18
N GLU A 489 -2.40 -37.71 -0.51
CA GLU A 489 -3.43 -37.02 -1.30
C GLU A 489 -4.46 -36.38 -0.36
N ASP A 490 -4.70 -35.08 -0.51
CA ASP A 490 -5.72 -34.35 0.25
C ASP A 490 -6.43 -33.34 -0.65
N THR A 491 -7.71 -33.07 -0.38
CA THR A 491 -8.50 -32.11 -1.14
C THR A 491 -8.99 -30.99 -0.25
N THR A 492 -8.82 -29.76 -0.72
CA THR A 492 -9.28 -28.56 -0.03
C THR A 492 -9.90 -27.56 -1.00
N THR A 493 -10.67 -26.60 -0.49
CA THR A 493 -11.32 -25.57 -1.30
C THR A 493 -10.70 -24.20 -1.01
N ILE A 494 -10.33 -23.50 -2.08
CA ILE A 494 -9.87 -22.11 -2.00
C ILE A 494 -10.87 -21.14 -2.60
N GLN A 495 -10.88 -19.94 -2.07
CA GLN A 495 -11.64 -18.79 -2.55
C GLN A 495 -10.71 -17.74 -3.11
N PHE A 496 -11.01 -17.26 -4.31
CA PHE A 496 -10.46 -16.02 -4.84
C PHE A 496 -11.52 -14.93 -4.67
N GLN A 497 -11.21 -13.89 -3.90
CA GLN A 497 -12.04 -12.69 -3.80
C GLN A 497 -11.55 -11.65 -4.81
N PHE A 498 -12.46 -11.16 -5.66
CA PHE A 498 -12.16 -10.19 -6.71
C PHE A 498 -12.67 -8.78 -6.36
N SER A 499 -12.13 -7.75 -7.02
CA SER A 499 -12.45 -6.33 -6.79
C SER A 499 -13.89 -5.93 -7.13
N ASN A 500 -14.61 -6.76 -7.89
CA ASN A 500 -16.05 -6.63 -8.11
C ASN A 500 -16.91 -7.29 -7.01
N GLY A 501 -16.30 -7.79 -5.93
CA GLY A 501 -16.96 -8.52 -4.85
C GLY A 501 -17.31 -9.97 -5.16
N HIS A 502 -16.96 -10.50 -6.34
CA HIS A 502 -17.15 -11.90 -6.65
C HIS A 502 -16.22 -12.80 -5.82
N ILE A 503 -16.70 -13.99 -5.48
CA ILE A 503 -15.92 -15.04 -4.83
C ILE A 503 -16.01 -16.30 -5.69
N SER A 504 -14.88 -16.73 -6.27
CA SER A 504 -14.79 -17.97 -7.02
C SER A 504 -14.20 -19.08 -6.13
N VAL A 505 -14.80 -20.28 -6.15
CA VAL A 505 -14.39 -21.42 -5.32
C VAL A 505 -13.79 -22.51 -6.19
N HIS A 506 -12.57 -22.95 -5.86
CA HIS A 506 -11.82 -23.97 -6.61
C HIS A 506 -11.36 -25.11 -5.73
N ASN A 507 -11.38 -26.31 -6.29
CA ASN A 507 -10.79 -27.48 -5.65
C ASN A 507 -9.27 -27.46 -5.84
N MET A 508 -8.53 -27.55 -4.75
CA MET A 508 -7.13 -27.96 -4.77
C MET A 508 -7.07 -29.48 -4.53
N LEU A 509 -6.37 -30.19 -5.41
CA LEU A 509 -5.91 -31.55 -5.18
C LEU A 509 -4.43 -31.48 -4.81
N CYS A 510 -4.15 -31.65 -3.52
CA CYS A 510 -2.81 -31.89 -3.04
C CYS A 510 -2.43 -33.31 -3.45
N LEU A 511 -1.39 -33.46 -4.26
CA LEU A 511 -0.79 -34.74 -4.61
C LEU A 511 0.33 -35.01 -3.60
N GLY A 512 0.25 -36.15 -2.91
CA GLY A 512 1.23 -36.53 -1.90
C GLY A 512 2.59 -36.81 -2.54
N THR A 513 3.54 -35.90 -2.37
CA THR A 513 4.92 -36.09 -2.84
C THR A 513 5.84 -36.40 -1.66
N THR A 514 6.16 -37.68 -1.48
CA THR A 514 7.45 -38.04 -0.88
C THR A 514 8.58 -37.49 -1.76
N LYS A 515 9.83 -37.42 -1.26
CA LYS A 515 10.99 -36.87 -2.01
C LYS A 515 11.40 -37.67 -3.27
N VAL A 516 10.55 -38.54 -3.79
CA VAL A 516 10.81 -39.40 -4.96
C VAL A 516 10.87 -38.55 -6.23
N GLY A 517 12.08 -38.31 -6.74
CA GLY A 517 12.32 -37.78 -8.09
C GLY A 517 12.02 -36.29 -8.32
N ARG A 518 12.55 -35.42 -7.45
CA ARG A 518 12.36 -33.96 -7.48
C ARG A 518 13.48 -33.27 -8.26
N ILE A 519 13.14 -32.36 -9.18
CA ILE A 519 14.08 -31.46 -9.87
C ILE A 519 13.83 -30.02 -9.41
N THR A 520 14.89 -29.31 -9.03
CA THR A 520 14.86 -27.89 -8.66
C THR A 520 15.91 -27.08 -9.45
N PRO A 521 15.62 -25.85 -9.90
CA PRO A 521 16.64 -24.97 -10.44
C PRO A 521 17.66 -24.59 -9.35
N ILE A 522 18.94 -24.52 -9.73
CA ILE A 522 20.02 -24.13 -8.81
C ILE A 522 20.02 -22.61 -8.57
N SER A 523 19.33 -21.84 -9.44
CA SER A 523 19.11 -20.39 -9.31
C SER A 523 17.67 -20.01 -9.67
N ASP A 524 17.05 -19.16 -8.86
CA ASP A 524 15.71 -18.57 -9.09
C ASP A 524 15.72 -17.42 -10.13
N THR A 525 16.91 -17.03 -10.58
CA THR A 525 17.16 -15.88 -11.46
C THR A 525 18.23 -16.26 -12.48
N VAL A 526 18.01 -15.96 -13.76
CA VAL A 526 19.01 -16.13 -14.82
C VAL A 526 18.95 -14.91 -15.73
N HIS A 527 20.05 -14.18 -15.78
CA HIS A 527 20.22 -13.09 -16.73
C HIS A 527 20.31 -13.66 -18.15
N VAL A 528 19.45 -13.17 -19.03
CA VAL A 528 19.45 -13.50 -20.47
C VAL A 528 19.50 -12.17 -21.20
N VAL A 529 20.53 -12.00 -22.02
CA VAL A 529 20.63 -10.82 -22.89
C VAL A 529 19.79 -11.09 -24.15
N GLU A 530 19.09 -10.09 -24.64
CA GLU A 530 18.28 -10.19 -25.87
C GLU A 530 19.13 -10.77 -27.03
N ASP A 531 18.53 -11.65 -27.84
CA ASP A 531 19.19 -12.36 -28.95
C ASP A 531 20.35 -13.31 -28.55
N THR A 532 20.63 -13.50 -27.26
CA THR A 532 21.65 -14.46 -26.77
C THR A 532 21.04 -15.76 -26.23
N THR A 533 21.91 -16.74 -25.98
CA THR A 533 21.55 -18.02 -25.35
C THR A 533 22.10 -18.09 -23.93
N SER A 534 21.23 -18.33 -22.95
CA SER A 534 21.62 -18.56 -21.55
C SER A 534 21.32 -19.99 -21.11
N THR A 535 22.15 -20.54 -20.21
CA THR A 535 22.00 -21.90 -19.67
C THR A 535 21.53 -21.86 -18.22
N VAL A 536 20.43 -22.55 -17.95
CA VAL A 536 19.87 -22.77 -16.61
C VAL A 536 20.32 -24.16 -16.12
N LEU A 537 20.71 -24.27 -14.85
CA LEU A 537 21.02 -25.54 -14.20
C LEU A 537 19.88 -25.95 -13.28
N PHE A 538 19.50 -27.23 -13.35
CA PHE A 538 18.60 -27.85 -12.37
C PHE A 538 19.28 -29.08 -11.76
N ILE A 539 18.96 -29.40 -10.50
CA ILE A 539 19.49 -30.54 -9.75
C ILE A 539 18.35 -31.51 -9.40
N ASN A 540 18.62 -32.83 -9.45
CA ASN A 540 17.75 -33.81 -8.81
C ASN A 540 18.03 -33.84 -7.30
N ASP A 541 17.25 -33.13 -6.50
CA ASP A 541 17.38 -33.14 -5.03
C ASP A 541 16.40 -34.12 -4.35
N GLY A 542 15.79 -35.02 -5.14
CA GLY A 542 15.00 -36.15 -4.67
C GLY A 542 15.82 -37.38 -4.26
N THR A 543 15.14 -38.43 -3.80
CA THR A 543 15.75 -39.70 -3.34
C THR A 543 15.98 -40.73 -4.43
N ASP A 544 15.37 -40.53 -5.61
CA ASP A 544 15.26 -41.53 -6.66
C ASP A 544 15.89 -41.06 -7.97
N THR A 545 16.42 -41.99 -8.75
CA THR A 545 16.94 -41.69 -10.08
C THR A 545 15.78 -41.49 -11.05
N ILE A 546 15.78 -40.35 -11.74
CA ILE A 546 14.73 -39.94 -12.69
C ILE A 546 15.25 -39.86 -14.12
N GLU A 547 14.38 -40.10 -15.07
CA GLU A 547 14.64 -39.89 -16.50
C GLU A 547 13.78 -38.72 -16.99
N VAL A 548 14.42 -37.73 -17.62
CA VAL A 548 13.75 -36.55 -18.20
C VAL A 548 13.18 -36.95 -19.55
N ARG A 549 11.88 -36.72 -19.70
CA ARG A 549 11.09 -37.09 -20.88
C ARG A 549 10.95 -35.95 -21.87
N ASP A 550 10.85 -34.73 -21.37
CA ASP A 550 10.42 -33.56 -22.12
C ASP A 550 10.75 -32.30 -21.32
N VAL A 551 11.04 -31.20 -22.01
CA VAL A 551 11.27 -29.87 -21.43
C VAL A 551 10.47 -28.87 -22.24
N ILE A 552 9.63 -28.09 -21.58
CA ILE A 552 8.74 -27.11 -22.23
C ILE A 552 8.97 -25.73 -21.62
N VAL A 553 8.98 -24.69 -22.44
CA VAL A 553 8.85 -23.30 -21.99
C VAL A 553 7.41 -22.84 -22.23
N SER A 554 6.80 -22.17 -21.24
CA SER A 554 5.42 -21.69 -21.35
C SER A 554 5.25 -20.55 -22.37
N ASP A 555 4.02 -20.34 -22.83
CA ASP A 555 3.63 -19.62 -24.04
C ASP A 555 3.84 -18.08 -24.05
N SER A 556 5.06 -17.63 -23.73
CA SER A 556 5.58 -16.38 -24.29
C SER A 556 6.12 -16.67 -25.68
N LEU A 557 5.62 -15.99 -26.71
CA LEU A 557 5.99 -16.12 -28.14
C LEU A 557 7.47 -15.80 -28.48
N GLN A 558 8.33 -15.72 -27.46
CA GLN A 558 9.60 -15.01 -27.41
C GLN A 558 10.75 -15.82 -26.78
N ALA A 559 10.49 -17.06 -26.32
CA ALA A 559 11.49 -17.92 -25.69
C ALA A 559 11.51 -19.33 -26.32
N GLU A 560 12.69 -19.83 -26.67
CA GLU A 560 12.87 -21.18 -27.26
C GLU A 560 13.95 -21.99 -26.54
N ILE A 561 13.75 -23.31 -26.42
CA ILE A 561 14.75 -24.23 -25.87
C ILE A 561 15.73 -24.61 -26.99
N ILE A 562 17.01 -24.35 -26.77
CA ILE A 562 18.10 -24.58 -27.71
C ILE A 562 18.77 -25.95 -27.49
N ALA A 563 18.98 -26.34 -26.24
CA ALA A 563 19.64 -27.59 -25.88
C ALA A 563 19.23 -28.06 -24.47
N VAL A 564 19.30 -29.37 -24.26
CA VAL A 564 19.08 -30.04 -22.98
C VAL A 564 20.18 -31.09 -22.78
N ASP A 565 21.12 -30.84 -21.87
CA ASP A 565 22.25 -31.74 -21.59
C ASP A 565 21.99 -32.56 -20.33
N GLY A 566 21.80 -33.87 -20.53
CA GLY A 566 21.47 -34.84 -19.50
C GLY A 566 20.01 -35.29 -19.58
N ASN A 567 19.77 -36.59 -19.51
CA ASN A 567 18.42 -37.17 -19.56
C ASN A 567 18.12 -38.17 -18.44
N LYS A 568 19.11 -38.54 -17.63
CA LYS A 568 18.94 -39.44 -16.49
C LYS A 568 19.76 -38.89 -15.32
N LEU A 569 19.10 -38.63 -14.20
CA LEU A 569 19.64 -37.90 -13.06
C LEU A 569 19.47 -38.77 -11.80
N ALA A 570 20.56 -39.23 -11.21
CA ALA A 570 20.57 -39.75 -9.85
C ALA A 570 20.41 -38.60 -8.84
N PRO A 571 20.11 -38.88 -7.56
CA PRO A 571 20.15 -37.88 -6.49
C PRO A 571 21.48 -37.12 -6.47
N GLY A 572 21.43 -35.80 -6.61
CA GLY A 572 22.58 -34.89 -6.72
C GLY A 572 23.04 -34.56 -8.14
N ASP A 573 22.58 -35.29 -9.17
CA ASP A 573 22.93 -35.01 -10.57
C ASP A 573 22.25 -33.73 -11.08
N THR A 574 22.89 -33.07 -12.05
CA THR A 574 22.37 -31.83 -12.65
C THR A 574 22.08 -31.99 -14.15
N ILE A 575 21.04 -31.28 -14.62
CA ILE A 575 20.66 -31.13 -16.02
C ILE A 575 20.86 -29.68 -16.44
N ARG A 576 21.40 -29.46 -17.65
CA ARG A 576 21.55 -28.12 -18.23
C ARG A 576 20.48 -27.89 -19.28
N ILE A 577 19.83 -26.73 -19.22
CA ILE A 577 18.78 -26.34 -20.17
C ILE A 577 19.15 -24.98 -20.74
N THR A 578 19.46 -24.94 -22.04
CA THR A 578 19.86 -23.71 -22.73
C THR A 578 18.67 -23.12 -23.47
N ILE A 579 18.43 -21.83 -23.26
CA ILE A 579 17.25 -21.08 -23.71
C ILE A 579 17.72 -19.85 -24.49
N ARG A 580 17.05 -19.50 -25.60
CA ARG A 580 17.18 -18.21 -26.27
C ARG A 580 15.94 -17.37 -26.01
N TYR A 581 16.13 -16.07 -25.83
CA TYR A 581 15.07 -15.10 -25.62
C TYR A 581 15.16 -13.94 -26.61
N ARG A 582 14.01 -13.47 -27.11
CA ARG A 582 13.88 -12.29 -28.00
C ARG A 582 12.64 -11.48 -27.62
N ASP A 583 12.79 -10.32 -27.00
CA ASP A 583 11.68 -9.37 -26.87
C ASP A 583 12.20 -7.94 -26.95
N PRO A 584 11.85 -7.18 -28.01
CA PRO A 584 12.37 -5.83 -28.21
C PRO A 584 11.69 -4.76 -27.34
N ASN A 585 10.79 -5.12 -26.39
CA ASN A 585 9.96 -4.14 -25.68
C ASN A 585 9.90 -4.27 -24.14
N GLN A 586 10.66 -5.15 -23.46
CA GLN A 586 10.59 -5.27 -21.99
C GLN A 586 11.94 -5.41 -21.27
N ASP A 587 12.07 -4.72 -20.14
CA ASP A 587 13.26 -4.74 -19.28
C ASP A 587 13.39 -6.02 -18.41
N SER A 588 12.28 -6.76 -18.19
CA SER A 588 12.32 -8.02 -17.43
C SER A 588 11.11 -8.91 -17.73
N VAL A 589 11.36 -10.20 -17.99
CA VAL A 589 10.30 -11.20 -18.25
C VAL A 589 10.56 -12.46 -17.44
N ALA A 590 9.50 -13.12 -16.99
CA ALA A 590 9.59 -14.41 -16.31
C ALA A 590 9.43 -15.54 -17.32
N ILE A 591 10.44 -16.39 -17.46
CA ILE A 591 10.38 -17.60 -18.28
C ILE A 591 10.11 -18.78 -17.35
N ILE A 592 9.11 -19.61 -17.68
CA ILE A 592 8.81 -20.84 -16.94
C ILE A 592 9.35 -22.02 -17.74
N VAL A 593 10.22 -22.81 -17.11
CA VAL A 593 10.74 -24.06 -17.65
C VAL A 593 10.06 -25.23 -16.93
N THR A 594 9.47 -26.13 -17.70
CA THR A 594 8.69 -27.28 -17.21
C THR A 594 9.43 -28.57 -17.58
N VAL A 595 10.02 -29.27 -16.61
CA VAL A 595 10.77 -30.52 -16.84
C VAL A 595 9.94 -31.74 -16.48
N ARG A 596 9.54 -32.55 -17.46
CA ARG A 596 8.72 -33.77 -17.23
C ARG A 596 9.63 -34.98 -16.98
N THR A 597 9.31 -35.80 -15.98
CA THR A 597 10.14 -36.95 -15.56
C THR A 597 9.36 -38.27 -15.47
N THR A 598 10.05 -39.38 -15.23
CA THR A 598 9.49 -40.75 -15.13
C THR A 598 9.03 -41.20 -13.74
N ALA A 599 9.04 -40.33 -12.73
CA ALA A 599 8.60 -40.65 -11.36
C ALA A 599 7.06 -40.79 -11.25
N ASP A 600 6.56 -41.93 -11.75
CA ASP A 600 5.22 -42.55 -11.71
C ASP A 600 3.91 -41.71 -11.77
N LYS A 601 3.09 -42.04 -12.78
CA LYS A 601 1.61 -42.00 -12.87
C LYS A 601 0.77 -40.75 -12.57
N SER A 602 1.31 -39.62 -12.08
CA SER A 602 0.53 -38.36 -11.96
C SER A 602 1.25 -37.13 -12.55
N ALA A 603 2.08 -37.37 -13.57
CA ALA A 603 3.02 -36.42 -14.15
C ALA A 603 2.44 -35.03 -14.50
N SER A 604 2.83 -34.02 -13.74
CA SER A 604 3.06 -32.65 -14.20
C SER A 604 4.09 -31.98 -13.29
N ALA A 605 5.10 -31.39 -13.92
CA ALA A 605 6.33 -30.92 -13.30
C ALA A 605 6.12 -29.82 -12.25
N VAL A 606 7.10 -29.72 -11.34
CA VAL A 606 7.33 -28.52 -10.53
C VAL A 606 7.56 -27.33 -11.47
N VAL A 607 6.81 -26.25 -11.24
CA VAL A 607 7.00 -24.95 -11.90
C VAL A 607 7.81 -24.08 -10.96
N GLU A 608 9.08 -23.85 -11.29
CA GLU A 608 9.89 -22.84 -10.61
C GLU A 608 10.31 -21.73 -11.58
N ARG A 609 10.24 -20.50 -11.07
CA ARG A 609 10.38 -19.25 -11.82
C ARG A 609 11.85 -18.99 -12.13
N VAL A 610 12.13 -18.58 -13.37
CA VAL A 610 13.39 -17.93 -13.74
C VAL A 610 13.08 -16.48 -14.11
N VAL A 611 13.60 -15.53 -13.33
CA VAL A 611 13.53 -14.10 -13.68
C VAL A 611 14.63 -13.75 -14.68
N VAL A 612 14.24 -13.17 -15.81
CA VAL A 612 15.13 -12.52 -16.77
C VAL A 612 15.10 -11.01 -16.52
N THR A 613 16.28 -10.39 -16.49
CA THR A 613 16.44 -8.93 -16.58
C THR A 613 17.27 -8.63 -17.83
N SER A 614 16.78 -7.76 -18.71
CA SER A 614 17.66 -7.20 -19.74
C SER A 614 18.66 -6.25 -19.06
N VAL A 615 19.84 -6.12 -19.66
CA VAL A 615 20.82 -5.10 -19.29
C VAL A 615 21.19 -4.40 -20.58
N MET A 616 20.66 -3.19 -20.79
CA MET A 616 21.23 -2.31 -21.81
C MET A 616 22.71 -2.07 -21.50
N GLU A 617 23.58 -2.20 -22.50
CA GLU A 617 25.00 -1.91 -22.35
C GLU A 617 25.22 -0.47 -21.88
N SER A 618 25.50 -0.31 -20.59
CA SER A 618 26.15 0.88 -20.05
C SER A 618 27.19 0.45 -19.02
N THR A 619 28.38 1.04 -19.15
CA THR A 619 29.61 0.54 -18.51
C THR A 619 29.72 0.96 -17.05
N SER A 620 29.18 0.17 -16.11
CA SER A 620 29.59 0.23 -14.69
C SER A 620 29.21 -1.01 -13.87
N SER A 621 30.23 -1.73 -13.40
CA SER A 621 30.26 -2.57 -12.18
C SER A 621 28.95 -3.24 -11.71
N LEU A 622 28.74 -4.50 -12.12
CA LEU A 622 27.79 -5.40 -11.44
C LEU A 622 28.34 -5.82 -10.05
N SER A 623 27.47 -5.82 -9.04
CA SER A 623 27.78 -6.34 -7.70
C SER A 623 27.45 -7.84 -7.61
N PRO A 624 28.28 -8.67 -6.96
CA PRO A 624 27.95 -10.09 -6.78
C PRO A 624 26.79 -10.26 -5.80
N TYR A 625 25.83 -11.11 -6.16
CA TYR A 625 24.67 -11.43 -5.33
C TYR A 625 25.04 -12.49 -4.28
N ILE A 626 24.71 -12.25 -3.01
CA ILE A 626 25.07 -13.13 -1.89
C ILE A 626 23.80 -13.72 -1.26
N ARG A 627 23.78 -15.05 -1.08
CA ARG A 627 22.71 -15.75 -0.34
C ARG A 627 23.33 -16.62 0.77
N PRO A 628 22.94 -16.45 2.04
CA PRO A 628 23.34 -17.37 3.11
C PRO A 628 22.54 -18.67 3.01
N VAL A 629 23.23 -19.81 3.13
CA VAL A 629 22.60 -21.14 3.28
C VAL A 629 22.75 -21.59 4.73
N PRO A 630 21.67 -21.98 5.43
CA PRO A 630 21.79 -22.61 6.75
C PRO A 630 22.32 -24.03 6.63
N LEU A 631 23.32 -24.38 7.44
CA LEU A 631 23.70 -25.77 7.70
C LEU A 631 23.38 -26.10 9.17
N GLU A 632 23.20 -27.38 9.49
CA GLU A 632 22.93 -27.81 10.87
C GLU A 632 24.09 -27.40 11.79
N GLY A 633 23.77 -26.62 12.83
CA GLY A 633 24.73 -26.02 13.76
C GLY A 633 25.25 -24.66 13.30
N GLU A 634 24.63 -23.59 13.82
CA GLU A 634 24.98 -22.14 13.78
C GLU A 634 26.13 -21.66 12.85
N THR A 635 26.09 -22.03 11.57
CA THR A 635 27.14 -21.73 10.58
C THR A 635 26.49 -21.34 9.25
N PHE A 636 27.06 -20.34 8.57
CA PHE A 636 26.59 -19.88 7.25
C PHE A 636 27.69 -19.99 6.19
N ALA A 637 27.33 -20.49 5.02
CA ALA A 637 28.17 -20.47 3.82
C ALA A 637 27.86 -19.25 2.94
N VAL A 638 28.89 -18.70 2.29
CA VAL A 638 28.81 -17.63 1.29
C VAL A 638 29.45 -18.12 0.01
N TYR A 639 28.68 -18.19 -1.08
CA TYR A 639 29.16 -18.57 -2.39
C TYR A 639 29.41 -17.32 -3.26
N GLY A 640 30.47 -17.36 -4.06
CA GLY A 640 30.72 -16.40 -5.13
C GLY A 640 31.43 -17.11 -6.29
N LEU A 641 30.92 -16.93 -7.51
CA LEU A 641 31.48 -17.51 -8.72
C LEU A 641 32.03 -16.39 -9.62
N PRO A 642 33.34 -16.40 -9.96
CA PRO A 642 33.86 -15.70 -11.13
C PRO A 642 33.48 -16.45 -12.41
N TRP A 643 33.52 -15.74 -13.54
CA TRP A 643 33.06 -16.21 -14.86
C TRP A 643 33.86 -17.39 -15.46
N ASP A 644 34.99 -17.78 -14.85
CA ASP A 644 35.86 -18.87 -15.30
C ASP A 644 35.68 -20.20 -14.54
N GLY A 645 34.85 -20.23 -13.48
CA GLY A 645 34.43 -21.46 -12.81
C GLY A 645 35.50 -22.22 -12.00
N THR A 646 36.61 -21.57 -11.58
CA THR A 646 37.75 -22.31 -10.97
C THR A 646 38.18 -21.87 -9.56
N THR A 647 37.34 -21.20 -8.75
CA THR A 647 37.63 -21.00 -7.32
C THR A 647 36.35 -20.99 -6.48
N THR A 648 36.38 -21.73 -5.36
CA THR A 648 35.28 -21.88 -4.39
C THR A 648 35.69 -21.30 -3.04
N TYR A 649 34.79 -20.60 -2.34
CA TYR A 649 35.06 -20.00 -1.02
C TYR A 649 34.08 -20.49 0.06
N SER A 650 34.60 -20.68 1.30
CA SER A 650 33.90 -21.15 2.51
C SER A 650 34.80 -20.82 3.75
N VAL A 651 34.38 -20.55 5.00
CA VAL A 651 33.11 -20.48 5.76
C VAL A 651 33.25 -19.35 6.84
N VAL A 652 32.19 -18.91 7.52
CA VAL A 652 32.25 -18.04 8.73
C VAL A 652 31.72 -18.76 9.99
N ASP A 653 32.46 -18.69 11.11
CA ASP A 653 31.98 -19.07 12.45
C ASP A 653 31.72 -17.84 13.36
N ILE A 654 30.91 -18.03 14.41
CA ILE A 654 30.42 -17.00 15.36
C ILE A 654 31.51 -16.19 16.09
N THR A 655 32.78 -16.60 16.03
CA THR A 655 33.93 -15.87 16.59
C THR A 655 34.46 -14.74 15.69
N GLY A 656 33.87 -14.54 14.51
CA GLY A 656 34.21 -13.42 13.61
C GLY A 656 35.53 -13.61 12.85
N ARG A 657 35.96 -14.86 12.66
CA ARG A 657 37.15 -15.22 11.89
C ARG A 657 36.79 -15.57 10.45
N ILE A 658 37.57 -15.04 9.50
CA ILE A 658 37.48 -15.37 8.07
C ILE A 658 38.61 -16.35 7.76
N HIS A 659 38.26 -17.47 7.12
CA HIS A 659 39.22 -18.44 6.61
C HIS A 659 39.27 -18.37 5.08
N PHE A 660 40.47 -18.55 4.51
CA PHE A 660 40.67 -18.72 3.08
C PHE A 660 41.28 -20.10 2.83
N SER A 661 40.81 -20.81 1.80
CA SER A 661 41.55 -21.91 1.18
C SER A 661 41.29 -21.92 -0.33
N SER A 662 42.29 -22.37 -1.08
CA SER A 662 42.20 -22.68 -2.50
C SER A 662 42.41 -24.18 -2.67
N SER A 663 41.67 -24.81 -3.59
CA SER A 663 41.75 -26.25 -3.81
C SER A 663 42.94 -26.66 -4.69
N ALA A 664 44.15 -26.44 -4.18
CA ALA A 664 45.37 -27.19 -4.53
C ALA A 664 46.46 -26.89 -3.48
N GLU A 665 46.71 -27.84 -2.57
CA GLU A 665 47.85 -27.90 -1.65
C GLU A 665 48.33 -26.60 -0.97
N SER A 666 47.71 -26.23 0.16
CA SER A 666 48.46 -25.72 1.32
C SER A 666 47.62 -25.71 2.61
N ARG A 667 48.28 -25.95 3.74
CA ARG A 667 47.78 -25.67 5.09
C ARG A 667 48.34 -24.32 5.54
N GLU A 668 47.67 -23.70 6.51
CA GLU A 668 47.98 -22.38 7.11
C GLU A 668 47.50 -21.16 6.29
N GLY A 669 46.37 -20.59 6.72
CA GLY A 669 45.93 -19.25 6.30
C GLY A 669 46.32 -18.21 7.35
N HIS A 670 46.88 -17.08 6.91
CA HIS A 670 47.21 -15.95 7.79
C HIS A 670 46.02 -15.00 7.98
N VAL A 671 45.90 -14.45 9.20
CA VAL A 671 44.90 -13.44 9.57
C VAL A 671 45.51 -12.05 9.42
N ILE A 672 44.87 -11.17 8.64
CA ILE A 672 45.40 -9.81 8.33
C ILE A 672 44.64 -8.70 9.08
N GLY A 673 43.59 -9.02 9.85
CA GLY A 673 42.93 -8.06 10.74
C GLY A 673 41.58 -8.51 11.27
N SER A 674 41.03 -7.78 12.24
CA SER A 674 39.67 -7.92 12.76
C SER A 674 39.00 -6.55 12.90
N ILE A 675 37.68 -6.51 12.71
CA ILE A 675 36.86 -5.29 12.87
C ILE A 675 35.90 -5.53 14.05
N PRO A 676 35.88 -4.68 15.09
CA PRO A 676 34.93 -4.81 16.20
C PRO A 676 33.50 -4.52 15.74
N TYR A 677 32.53 -5.31 16.22
CA TYR A 677 31.13 -5.12 15.88
C TYR A 677 30.51 -4.02 16.76
N SER A 678 30.39 -2.80 16.23
CA SER A 678 29.53 -1.77 16.83
C SER A 678 28.84 -0.90 15.79
N THR A 679 27.51 -0.80 15.93
CA THR A 679 26.55 -0.05 15.09
C THR A 679 26.36 -0.51 13.63
N ALA A 680 25.15 -0.27 13.12
CA ALA A 680 24.54 -0.93 11.97
C ALA A 680 25.28 -0.72 10.63
N VAL A 681 25.97 -1.77 10.18
CA VAL A 681 26.52 -1.88 8.82
C VAL A 681 25.43 -2.40 7.88
N ARG A 682 25.04 -1.61 6.87
CA ARG A 682 24.09 -2.07 5.81
C ARG A 682 24.76 -2.83 4.67
N GLY A 683 26.08 -2.72 4.52
CA GLY A 683 26.86 -3.42 3.51
C GLY A 683 28.37 -3.21 3.71
N LEU A 684 29.16 -4.08 3.07
CA LEU A 684 30.62 -3.99 3.00
C LEU A 684 31.05 -3.58 1.60
N CYS A 685 31.98 -2.64 1.50
CA CYS A 685 32.65 -2.33 0.23
C CYS A 685 34.02 -3.02 0.21
N PHE A 686 34.34 -3.70 -0.89
CA PHE A 686 35.60 -4.42 -1.07
C PHE A 686 36.43 -3.77 -2.18
N LEU A 687 37.70 -3.47 -1.89
CA LEU A 687 38.67 -2.98 -2.86
C LEU A 687 39.74 -4.05 -3.08
N ARG A 688 39.86 -4.54 -4.32
CA ARG A 688 40.93 -5.47 -4.73
C ARG A 688 42.08 -4.65 -5.31
N LEU A 689 43.27 -4.76 -4.72
CA LEU A 689 44.51 -4.21 -5.23
C LEU A 689 45.43 -5.36 -5.64
N THR A 690 45.93 -5.35 -6.87
CA THR A 690 46.87 -6.37 -7.35
C THR A 690 48.18 -5.68 -7.75
N GLY A 691 49.28 -6.10 -7.13
CA GLY A 691 50.64 -5.63 -7.42
C GLY A 691 51.18 -6.16 -8.75
N SER A 692 52.24 -5.54 -9.25
CA SER A 692 52.93 -5.96 -10.48
C SER A 692 53.67 -7.31 -10.34
N ASP A 693 53.81 -7.81 -9.11
CA ASP A 693 54.30 -9.13 -8.76
C ASP A 693 53.18 -10.20 -8.71
N GLY A 694 51.93 -9.81 -8.99
CA GLY A 694 50.75 -10.68 -8.94
C GLY A 694 50.15 -10.84 -7.55
N GLN A 695 50.78 -10.32 -6.49
CA GLN A 695 50.19 -10.39 -5.15
C GLN A 695 48.93 -9.55 -5.07
N THR A 696 47.87 -10.09 -4.48
CA THR A 696 46.57 -9.41 -4.37
C THR A 696 46.24 -9.17 -2.90
N VAL A 697 45.96 -7.91 -2.56
CA VAL A 697 45.46 -7.48 -1.27
C VAL A 697 43.98 -7.09 -1.44
N ILE A 698 43.12 -7.57 -0.54
CA ILE A 698 41.71 -7.18 -0.49
C ILE A 698 41.49 -6.37 0.78
N ILE A 699 41.00 -5.14 0.61
CA ILE A 699 40.63 -4.24 1.70
C ILE A 699 39.11 -4.23 1.79
N ALA A 700 38.56 -4.53 2.97
CA ALA A 700 37.13 -4.44 3.24
C ALA A 700 36.86 -3.25 4.17
N THR A 701 35.86 -2.43 3.85
CA THR A 701 35.42 -1.30 4.69
C THR A 701 33.91 -1.34 4.90
N PRO A 702 33.39 -1.10 6.11
CA PRO A 702 31.96 -0.95 6.34
C PRO A 702 31.43 0.32 5.67
N VAL A 703 30.26 0.23 5.04
CA VAL A 703 29.51 1.39 4.58
C VAL A 703 28.72 1.94 5.76
N ALA A 704 29.24 3.02 6.37
CA ALA A 704 28.50 3.84 7.32
C ALA A 704 27.44 4.70 6.58
N ARG A 705 26.47 5.23 7.33
CA ARG A 705 25.38 6.08 6.80
C ARG A 705 25.89 7.35 6.12
#